data_AF-A0A7C6RAU9-F1
#
_entry.id   AF-A0A7C6RAU9-F1
#
_cell.length_a   1.000
_cell.length_b   1.000
_cell.length_c   1.000
_cell.angle_alpha   90.00
_cell.angle_beta   90.00
_cell.angle_gamma   90.00
#
_symmetry.space_group_name_H-M   'P 1'
#
loop_
_entity.id
_entity.type
_entity.pdbx_description
1 polymer ?
#
loop_
_entity_poly.entity_id
_entity_poly.type
_entity_poly.pdbx_seq_one_letter_code
_entity_poly.pdbx_strand_id
1 'polypeptide(L)'
;MRKTTALVLLAAIIFTTTVALAGTPSFTDIEGHWAQKAILDAASRGLFSGNPDGTFAPERVITRAELAVVVAKALDLSLDAGANLSFKDAWQIPAWAREAVAALVQGEIMQGRNDGTFGPQAPVTREETAIVLIRALGLAQEAEALSGTPGFADDGQISPWALDFVALAREKGLFSGDPQGRFFPRQSLKRGEAAQVMLKFLELAENPVEGWTEESSSGLTAVTTSNLNLRANPGTQSPLITTIPRGTQLPVHSIATYKGESWLQVSYQGQRGYVAAAYTELKSTAPPAEAKPPAQGSDQLVATTTANLNVRTSPGIHSPRIGLLPQGTRVTVEEIVEHQGETWLRITYQGQTAYIAGEYTDLTTIPQTPPVKEPEPEEETPGPGSPGEGPGEETGSGSTTPPAPPAGDPQYRPIDSGATRGLRLVVPGGKVTVATLKDNLNVRAAPGTDSARLGGLPAGSKVRVEEIVTGREGQWLRISYQGRPAYLAAWYTNLSQETQEAPAPGVNEIALSRVNESLYTLTIKGTEPLGGKLRTERGRVILEVTGMDIPATSRSVAPGPFTTLGITGNTIYLEHQLQQVEARLRAAGDGSLQVLLGINPDDPNIGKSVGWEPSGILKGKVIMLDAGHGGTDPGAIGSTYGTREKDVVLPITLKTAALLEAQGATVILTRQYDTTLSLEGRVNMSNTRQPHIFVSIHADYNNNPTISGSTVYYSSLNPRSGESYRLGSLIMDSLEETLGLRRVGVRDSRYYVLRYNTVPAVLVETAFLSYQPEEALLRQDHFQQQAAEAIARGIMRYFQ
;
A
#
# COMPACT_ATOMS: atom_id res chain seq x y z
N MET A 1 1.48 13.16 -1.52
CA MET A 1 0.66 14.11 -2.34
C MET A 1 -0.32 13.31 -3.19
N ARG A 2 -1.57 13.77 -3.32
CA ARG A 2 -2.61 13.32 -4.27
C ARG A 2 -2.14 12.30 -5.33
N LYS A 3 -2.38 11.01 -5.11
CA LYS A 3 -2.66 10.08 -6.21
C LYS A 3 -4.13 10.30 -6.55
N THR A 4 -4.40 11.18 -7.52
CA THR A 4 -5.72 11.28 -8.14
C THR A 4 -5.93 9.99 -8.92
N THR A 5 -6.58 9.00 -8.30
CA THR A 5 -7.17 7.89 -9.03
C THR A 5 -8.19 8.49 -9.98
N ALA A 6 -7.98 8.42 -11.29
CA ALA A 6 -8.94 8.91 -12.26
C ALA A 6 -10.27 8.20 -12.02
N LEU A 7 -11.28 8.95 -11.58
CA LEU A 7 -12.58 8.38 -11.28
C LEU A 7 -13.27 8.04 -12.61
N VAL A 8 -13.54 6.75 -12.80
CA VAL A 8 -14.56 6.29 -13.75
C VAL A 8 -15.92 6.61 -13.13
N LEU A 9 -16.39 7.83 -13.41
CA LEU A 9 -17.59 8.40 -12.82
C LEU A 9 -18.70 8.33 -13.87
N LEU A 10 -19.32 7.15 -14.03
CA LEU A 10 -20.48 6.99 -14.90
C LEU A 10 -21.67 7.74 -14.30
N ALA A 11 -21.71 9.05 -14.52
CA ALA A 11 -22.74 9.93 -14.01
C ALA A 11 -23.97 9.81 -14.92
N ALA A 12 -24.94 8.99 -14.50
CA ALA A 12 -26.27 8.97 -15.09
C ALA A 12 -27.03 10.27 -14.73
N ILE A 13 -26.58 11.42 -15.25
CA ILE A 13 -27.23 12.70 -14.99
C ILE A 13 -28.36 12.90 -15.99
N ILE A 14 -29.59 12.72 -15.53
CA ILE A 14 -30.76 13.29 -16.21
C ILE A 14 -30.74 14.80 -15.96
N PHE A 15 -29.91 15.52 -16.71
CA PHE A 15 -29.99 16.97 -16.77
C PHE A 15 -31.01 17.36 -17.84
N THR A 16 -32.12 17.95 -17.39
CA THR A 16 -33.02 18.74 -18.24
C THR A 16 -32.40 20.10 -18.59
N THR A 17 -31.16 20.09 -19.10
CA THR A 17 -30.52 21.27 -19.68
C THR A 17 -31.12 21.55 -21.05
N THR A 18 -31.52 22.80 -21.27
CA THR A 18 -32.02 23.29 -22.55
C THR A 18 -31.01 23.05 -23.66
N VAL A 19 -31.32 22.09 -24.54
CA VAL A 19 -30.56 21.85 -25.76
C VAL A 19 -30.67 23.09 -26.64
N ALA A 20 -29.58 23.87 -26.72
CA ALA A 20 -29.36 24.72 -27.88
C ALA A 20 -29.35 23.80 -29.11
N LEU A 21 -30.13 24.13 -30.14
CA LEU A 21 -30.37 23.30 -31.32
C LEU A 21 -29.09 23.06 -32.14
N ALA A 22 -28.24 22.15 -31.67
CA ALA A 22 -27.27 21.45 -32.49
C ALA A 22 -28.07 20.59 -33.48
N GLY A 23 -27.83 20.80 -34.78
CA GLY A 23 -28.52 20.02 -35.82
C GLY A 23 -28.24 18.52 -35.65
N THR A 24 -29.24 17.70 -35.95
CA THR A 24 -29.09 16.23 -35.97
C THR A 24 -27.84 15.87 -36.79
N PRO A 25 -26.90 15.07 -36.26
CA PRO A 25 -25.70 14.70 -37.00
C PRO A 25 -26.10 14.00 -38.30
N SER A 26 -25.44 14.37 -39.40
CA SER A 26 -25.71 13.82 -40.73
C SER A 26 -24.38 13.55 -41.43
N PHE A 27 -24.26 12.40 -42.07
CA PHE A 27 -23.06 12.01 -42.82
C PHE A 27 -23.42 11.57 -44.23
N THR A 28 -22.58 11.90 -45.21
CA THR A 28 -22.88 11.73 -46.65
C THR A 28 -22.68 10.29 -47.17
N ASP A 29 -22.06 9.42 -46.38
CA ASP A 29 -21.57 8.10 -46.78
C ASP A 29 -22.20 6.94 -45.98
N ILE A 30 -23.28 7.21 -45.24
CA ILE A 30 -23.97 6.20 -44.40
C ILE A 30 -25.36 5.82 -44.92
N GLU A 31 -25.85 6.42 -46.01
CA GLU A 31 -27.16 6.10 -46.57
C GLU A 31 -27.21 4.64 -47.05
N GLY A 32 -28.17 3.87 -46.54
CA GLY A 32 -28.31 2.44 -46.86
C GLY A 32 -27.27 1.53 -46.18
N HIS A 33 -26.36 2.09 -45.36
CA HIS A 33 -25.40 1.31 -44.59
C HIS A 33 -26.09 0.61 -43.41
N TRP A 34 -25.79 -0.67 -43.17
CA TRP A 34 -26.46 -1.46 -42.10
C TRP A 34 -26.35 -0.82 -40.71
N ALA A 35 -25.20 -0.19 -40.40
CA ALA A 35 -24.98 0.52 -39.14
C ALA A 35 -25.48 1.98 -39.14
N GLN A 36 -26.19 2.46 -40.18
CA GLN A 36 -26.61 3.88 -40.32
C GLN A 36 -27.28 4.42 -39.06
N LYS A 37 -28.23 3.68 -38.49
CA LYS A 37 -28.92 4.07 -37.26
C LYS A 37 -27.95 4.16 -36.07
N ALA A 38 -27.14 3.11 -35.85
CA ALA A 38 -26.18 3.07 -34.74
C ALA A 38 -25.14 4.20 -34.83
N ILE A 39 -24.73 4.57 -36.04
CA ILE A 39 -23.82 5.70 -36.29
C ILE A 39 -24.47 7.02 -35.87
N LEU A 40 -25.72 7.26 -36.27
CA LEU A 40 -26.47 8.48 -35.92
C LEU A 40 -26.73 8.55 -34.41
N ASP A 41 -27.17 7.46 -33.80
CA ASP A 41 -27.44 7.35 -32.37
C ASP A 41 -26.15 7.59 -31.55
N ALA A 42 -25.04 6.95 -31.90
CA ALA A 42 -23.75 7.14 -31.22
C ALA A 42 -23.13 8.53 -31.45
N ALA A 43 -23.33 9.13 -32.63
CA ALA A 43 -22.90 10.50 -32.90
C ALA A 43 -23.74 11.54 -32.14
N SER A 44 -25.05 11.33 -32.01
CA SER A 44 -25.95 12.23 -31.24
C SER A 44 -25.65 12.20 -29.73
N ARG A 45 -25.18 11.05 -29.22
CA ARG A 45 -24.61 10.91 -27.86
C ARG A 45 -23.16 11.44 -27.73
N GLY A 46 -22.60 12.07 -28.76
CA GLY A 46 -21.27 12.70 -28.75
C GLY A 46 -20.08 11.72 -28.76
N LEU A 47 -20.31 10.40 -28.79
CA LEU A 47 -19.27 9.37 -28.76
C LEU A 47 -18.35 9.50 -29.98
N PHE A 48 -18.97 9.51 -31.17
CA PHE A 48 -18.28 9.61 -32.46
C PHE A 48 -18.45 10.98 -33.10
N SER A 49 -17.52 11.31 -34.00
CA SER A 49 -17.56 12.49 -34.85
C SER A 49 -17.21 12.10 -36.29
N GLY A 50 -17.80 12.79 -37.25
CA GLY A 50 -17.45 12.65 -38.67
C GLY A 50 -16.11 13.29 -39.01
N ASN A 51 -15.68 13.05 -40.25
CA ASN A 51 -14.52 13.70 -40.84
C ASN A 51 -14.89 15.11 -41.33
N PRO A 52 -13.92 16.03 -41.52
CA PRO A 52 -14.20 17.41 -41.95
C PRO A 52 -14.85 17.55 -43.34
N ASP A 53 -14.88 16.49 -44.14
CA ASP A 53 -15.54 16.42 -45.46
C ASP A 53 -17.03 16.04 -45.39
N GLY A 54 -17.58 15.83 -44.19
CA GLY A 54 -18.97 15.42 -43.98
C GLY A 54 -19.21 13.91 -44.03
N THR A 55 -18.18 13.09 -44.17
CA THR A 55 -18.28 11.62 -44.10
C THR A 55 -18.13 11.09 -42.67
N PHE A 56 -18.59 9.86 -42.42
CA PHE A 56 -18.31 9.10 -41.20
C PHE A 56 -17.18 8.09 -41.38
N ALA A 57 -16.98 7.60 -42.61
CA ALA A 57 -16.16 6.48 -43.02
C ALA A 57 -16.46 5.18 -42.24
N PRO A 58 -17.68 4.60 -42.36
CA PRO A 58 -18.10 3.46 -41.55
C PRO A 58 -17.25 2.21 -41.77
N GLU A 59 -16.75 2.02 -42.99
CA GLU A 59 -15.90 0.90 -43.40
C GLU A 59 -14.42 1.05 -43.00
N ARG A 60 -14.00 2.24 -42.55
CA ARG A 60 -12.63 2.48 -42.08
C ARG A 60 -12.39 1.78 -40.74
N VAL A 61 -11.23 1.13 -40.61
CA VAL A 61 -10.77 0.57 -39.32
C VAL A 61 -10.56 1.67 -38.27
N ILE A 62 -10.96 1.39 -37.03
CA ILE A 62 -10.72 2.29 -35.91
C ILE A 62 -9.34 2.02 -35.31
N THR A 63 -8.59 3.08 -34.99
CA THR A 63 -7.29 2.96 -34.31
C THR A 63 -7.46 2.74 -32.81
N ARG A 64 -6.43 2.20 -32.14
CA ARG A 64 -6.44 2.00 -30.68
C ARG A 64 -6.62 3.32 -29.90
N ALA A 65 -6.08 4.44 -30.40
CA ALA A 65 -6.28 5.76 -29.81
C ALA A 65 -7.70 6.31 -30.03
N GLU A 66 -8.32 6.07 -31.19
CA GLU A 66 -9.73 6.41 -31.42
C GLU A 66 -10.66 5.61 -30.50
N LEU A 67 -10.45 4.29 -30.37
CA LEU A 67 -11.23 3.47 -29.43
C LEU A 67 -11.10 3.98 -28.00
N ALA A 68 -9.88 4.34 -27.56
CA ALA A 68 -9.66 4.89 -26.23
C ALA A 68 -10.49 6.15 -25.95
N VAL A 69 -10.57 7.07 -26.91
CA VAL A 69 -11.40 8.28 -26.77
C VAL A 69 -12.89 7.95 -26.73
N VAL A 70 -13.35 7.02 -27.56
CA VAL A 70 -14.77 6.62 -27.60
C VAL A 70 -15.20 5.95 -26.29
N VAL A 71 -14.39 5.05 -25.73
CA VAL A 71 -14.66 4.39 -24.44
C VAL A 71 -14.58 5.39 -23.28
N ALA A 72 -13.59 6.30 -23.27
CA ALA A 72 -13.48 7.32 -22.22
C ALA A 72 -14.68 8.29 -22.21
N LYS A 73 -15.20 8.67 -23.37
CA LYS A 73 -16.44 9.45 -23.50
C LYS A 73 -17.67 8.68 -22.99
N ALA A 74 -17.79 7.40 -23.34
CA ALA A 74 -18.93 6.58 -22.93
C ALA A 74 -18.98 6.36 -21.40
N LEU A 75 -17.84 6.46 -20.74
CA LEU A 75 -17.69 6.34 -19.28
C LEU A 75 -17.73 7.68 -18.52
N ASP A 76 -17.92 8.81 -19.22
CA ASP A 76 -17.81 10.19 -18.70
C ASP A 76 -16.54 10.41 -17.84
N LEU A 77 -15.39 9.92 -18.34
CA LEU A 77 -14.14 9.99 -17.58
C LEU A 77 -13.67 11.42 -17.36
N SER A 78 -13.38 11.76 -16.11
CA SER A 78 -12.68 13.01 -15.79
C SER A 78 -11.24 12.95 -16.33
N LEU A 79 -11.00 13.68 -17.41
CA LEU A 79 -9.75 13.71 -18.15
C LEU A 79 -8.70 14.60 -17.46
N ASP A 80 -8.16 14.12 -16.33
CA ASP A 80 -7.06 14.78 -15.62
C ASP A 80 -5.75 14.73 -16.45
N ALA A 81 -5.24 15.89 -16.86
CA ALA A 81 -4.08 16.06 -17.76
C ALA A 81 -2.70 15.64 -17.18
N GLY A 82 -2.66 14.81 -16.13
CA GLY A 82 -1.47 14.59 -15.28
C GLY A 82 -0.82 13.20 -15.30
N ALA A 83 -1.44 12.18 -15.90
CA ALA A 83 -0.93 10.81 -15.83
C ALA A 83 0.21 10.54 -16.84
N ASN A 84 1.36 10.09 -16.33
CA ASN A 84 2.58 9.92 -17.11
C ASN A 84 2.65 8.53 -17.77
N LEU A 85 2.26 8.45 -19.05
CA LEU A 85 2.26 7.23 -19.84
C LEU A 85 3.68 6.72 -20.11
N SER A 86 4.02 5.54 -19.62
CA SER A 86 5.37 4.95 -19.63
C SER A 86 5.70 4.07 -20.86
N PHE A 87 4.88 4.12 -21.91
CA PHE A 87 5.08 3.34 -23.14
C PHE A 87 6.25 3.86 -24.00
N LYS A 88 6.97 2.96 -24.67
CA LYS A 88 8.10 3.27 -25.57
C LYS A 88 7.73 4.22 -26.71
N ASP A 89 6.47 4.21 -27.12
CA ASP A 89 5.87 5.02 -28.17
C ASP A 89 4.85 6.04 -27.62
N ALA A 90 4.91 6.40 -26.33
CA ALA A 90 4.00 7.38 -25.71
C ALA A 90 4.05 8.78 -26.37
N TRP A 91 5.06 9.04 -27.21
CA TRP A 91 5.21 10.22 -28.07
C TRP A 91 4.41 10.16 -29.38
N GLN A 92 3.95 8.97 -29.80
CA GLN A 92 3.06 8.80 -30.96
C GLN A 92 1.57 8.98 -30.61
N ILE A 93 1.24 9.07 -29.32
CA ILE A 93 -0.13 9.25 -28.83
C ILE A 93 -0.52 10.71 -29.10
N PRO A 94 -1.51 10.99 -29.99
CA PRO A 94 -1.89 12.36 -30.31
C PRO A 94 -2.42 13.11 -29.08
N ALA A 95 -2.22 14.43 -29.02
CA ALA A 95 -2.68 15.25 -27.91
C ALA A 95 -4.18 15.05 -27.59
N TRP A 96 -5.03 14.96 -28.63
CA TRP A 96 -6.48 14.73 -28.50
C TRP A 96 -6.86 13.36 -27.91
N ALA A 97 -5.95 12.38 -27.91
CA ALA A 97 -6.15 11.05 -27.34
C ALA A 97 -5.47 10.87 -25.98
N ARG A 98 -4.52 11.75 -25.63
CA ARG A 98 -3.54 11.51 -24.57
C ARG A 98 -4.18 11.32 -23.21
N GLU A 99 -5.17 12.15 -22.87
CA GLU A 99 -5.87 12.09 -21.58
C GLU A 99 -6.78 10.86 -21.49
N ALA A 100 -7.53 10.54 -22.56
CA ALA A 100 -8.36 9.35 -22.62
C ALA A 100 -7.54 8.05 -22.50
N VAL A 101 -6.40 7.97 -23.19
CA VAL A 101 -5.46 6.84 -23.05
C VAL A 101 -4.91 6.78 -21.62
N ALA A 102 -4.55 7.92 -21.03
CA ALA A 102 -4.02 7.96 -19.67
C ALA A 102 -5.05 7.52 -18.61
N ALA A 103 -6.30 7.96 -18.73
CA ALA A 103 -7.38 7.57 -17.83
C ALA A 103 -7.73 6.07 -17.96
N LEU A 104 -7.83 5.55 -19.18
CA LEU A 104 -8.11 4.11 -19.40
C LEU A 104 -6.94 3.19 -19.02
N VAL A 105 -5.69 3.66 -19.10
CA VAL A 105 -4.53 2.92 -18.61
C VAL A 105 -4.43 2.96 -17.09
N GLN A 106 -4.76 4.10 -16.48
CA GLN A 106 -4.79 4.24 -15.02
C GLN A 106 -5.93 3.43 -14.38
N GLY A 107 -7.08 3.31 -15.06
CA GLY A 107 -8.18 2.44 -14.67
C GLY A 107 -7.99 0.96 -15.04
N GLU A 108 -6.82 0.57 -15.55
CA GLU A 108 -6.47 -0.79 -16.02
C GLU A 108 -7.35 -1.36 -17.15
N ILE A 109 -8.27 -0.56 -17.69
CA ILE A 109 -9.20 -0.88 -18.79
C ILE A 109 -8.43 -1.20 -20.08
N MET A 110 -7.49 -0.33 -20.44
CA MET A 110 -6.57 -0.54 -21.56
C MET A 110 -5.14 -0.75 -21.04
N GLN A 111 -4.40 -1.65 -21.68
CA GLN A 111 -3.01 -1.94 -21.33
C GLN A 111 -2.11 -1.79 -22.56
N GLY A 112 -0.81 -1.61 -22.30
CA GLY A 112 0.22 -1.68 -23.32
C GLY A 112 0.38 -3.09 -23.89
N ARG A 113 1.02 -3.18 -25.05
CA ARG A 113 1.40 -4.44 -25.70
C ARG A 113 2.68 -4.99 -25.07
N ASN A 114 2.91 -6.29 -25.25
CA ASN A 114 4.03 -7.03 -24.64
C ASN A 114 5.43 -6.54 -25.07
N ASP A 115 5.51 -5.75 -26.15
CA ASP A 115 6.74 -5.10 -26.59
C ASP A 115 7.04 -3.78 -25.84
N GLY A 116 6.14 -3.32 -24.97
CA GLY A 116 6.23 -2.07 -24.22
C GLY A 116 5.66 -0.84 -24.95
N THR A 117 4.93 -1.03 -26.06
CA THR A 117 4.22 0.04 -26.78
C THR A 117 2.75 0.14 -26.37
N PHE A 118 2.10 1.27 -26.65
CA PHE A 118 0.65 1.34 -26.74
C PHE A 118 0.18 1.02 -28.16
N GLY A 119 0.91 1.50 -29.18
CA GLY A 119 0.56 1.46 -30.59
C GLY A 119 -0.71 2.24 -30.90
N PRO A 120 -0.73 3.58 -30.70
CA PRO A 120 -1.93 4.42 -30.81
C PRO A 120 -2.54 4.43 -32.21
N GLN A 121 -1.72 4.37 -33.25
CA GLN A 121 -2.14 4.36 -34.66
C GLN A 121 -2.46 2.96 -35.19
N ALA A 122 -2.16 1.90 -34.42
CA ALA A 122 -2.46 0.54 -34.84
C ALA A 122 -3.99 0.30 -34.81
N PRO A 123 -4.53 -0.49 -35.76
CA PRO A 123 -5.88 -1.02 -35.63
C PRO A 123 -6.05 -1.82 -34.34
N VAL A 124 -7.27 -1.88 -33.84
CA VAL A 124 -7.68 -2.74 -32.72
C VAL A 124 -8.49 -3.92 -33.24
N THR A 125 -8.24 -5.13 -32.75
CA THR A 125 -9.01 -6.32 -33.15
C THR A 125 -10.33 -6.44 -32.39
N ARG A 126 -11.23 -7.30 -32.89
CA ARG A 126 -12.50 -7.62 -32.22
C ARG A 126 -12.27 -8.30 -30.86
N GLU A 127 -11.30 -9.20 -30.75
CA GLU A 127 -10.93 -9.82 -29.46
C GLU A 127 -10.30 -8.82 -28.47
N GLU A 128 -9.44 -7.90 -28.93
CA GLU A 128 -8.93 -6.80 -28.08
C GLU A 128 -10.07 -5.89 -27.59
N THR A 129 -11.06 -5.61 -28.45
CA THR A 129 -12.20 -4.75 -28.10
C THR A 129 -13.10 -5.38 -27.03
N ALA A 130 -13.36 -6.70 -27.11
CA ALA A 130 -14.13 -7.42 -26.10
C ALA A 130 -13.52 -7.28 -24.70
N ILE A 131 -12.19 -7.43 -24.57
CA ILE A 131 -11.49 -7.24 -23.29
C ILE A 131 -11.66 -5.81 -22.77
N VAL A 132 -11.44 -4.80 -23.62
CA VAL A 132 -11.53 -3.39 -23.24
C VAL A 132 -12.93 -3.05 -22.71
N LEU A 133 -14.00 -3.53 -23.36
CA LEU A 133 -15.36 -3.23 -22.95
C LEU A 133 -15.80 -4.00 -21.69
N ILE A 134 -15.43 -5.27 -21.55
CA ILE A 134 -15.69 -6.03 -20.32
C ILE A 134 -14.95 -5.44 -19.11
N ARG A 135 -13.71 -4.97 -19.30
CA ARG A 135 -12.98 -4.22 -18.25
C ARG A 135 -13.62 -2.87 -17.95
N ALA A 136 -14.10 -2.15 -18.97
CA ALA A 136 -14.81 -0.88 -18.79
C ALA A 136 -16.15 -1.04 -18.03
N LEU A 137 -16.83 -2.20 -18.15
CA LEU A 137 -17.99 -2.56 -17.33
C LEU A 137 -17.61 -3.02 -15.89
N GLY A 138 -16.33 -3.14 -15.56
CA GLY A 138 -15.85 -3.66 -14.27
C GLY A 138 -15.92 -5.17 -14.13
N LEU A 139 -16.25 -5.92 -15.19
CA LEU A 139 -16.57 -7.35 -15.16
C LEU A 139 -15.34 -8.26 -15.45
N ALA A 140 -14.12 -7.73 -15.27
CA ALA A 140 -12.89 -8.48 -15.59
C ALA A 140 -12.75 -9.78 -14.79
N GLN A 141 -13.08 -9.75 -13.48
CA GLN A 141 -13.03 -10.93 -12.61
C GLN A 141 -14.16 -11.93 -12.91
N GLU A 142 -15.31 -11.46 -13.41
CA GLU A 142 -16.42 -12.32 -13.82
C GLU A 142 -16.04 -13.09 -15.10
N ALA A 143 -15.39 -12.42 -16.05
CA ALA A 143 -14.83 -13.09 -17.23
C ALA A 143 -13.79 -14.13 -16.82
N GLU A 144 -12.76 -13.74 -16.07
CA GLU A 144 -11.70 -14.66 -15.61
C GLU A 144 -12.22 -15.86 -14.80
N ALA A 145 -13.39 -15.75 -14.16
CA ALA A 145 -14.05 -16.85 -13.45
C ALA A 145 -14.87 -17.79 -14.36
N LEU A 146 -15.30 -17.34 -15.54
CA LEU A 146 -16.22 -18.07 -16.43
C LEU A 146 -15.60 -19.35 -17.02
N SER A 147 -14.29 -19.36 -17.28
CA SER A 147 -13.53 -20.54 -17.76
C SER A 147 -14.21 -21.28 -18.93
N GLY A 148 -14.74 -20.53 -19.90
CA GLY A 148 -15.79 -20.99 -20.81
C GLY A 148 -15.45 -20.89 -22.29
N THR A 149 -16.07 -21.75 -23.10
CA THR A 149 -16.03 -21.60 -24.58
C THR A 149 -17.03 -20.52 -25.02
N PRO A 150 -16.62 -19.49 -25.77
CA PRO A 150 -17.54 -18.46 -26.28
C PRO A 150 -18.65 -19.01 -27.19
N GLY A 151 -18.44 -20.19 -27.79
CA GLY A 151 -19.40 -20.94 -28.59
C GLY A 151 -19.58 -20.42 -30.02
N PHE A 152 -18.70 -19.54 -30.50
CA PHE A 152 -18.71 -19.09 -31.88
C PHE A 152 -18.13 -20.18 -32.79
N ALA A 153 -18.55 -20.21 -34.06
CA ALA A 153 -18.13 -21.21 -35.04
C ALA A 153 -16.62 -21.18 -35.35
N ASP A 154 -15.91 -20.11 -34.95
CA ASP A 154 -14.48 -19.89 -35.09
C ASP A 154 -13.76 -19.67 -33.75
N ASP A 155 -14.30 -20.19 -32.63
CA ASP A 155 -13.70 -20.14 -31.28
C ASP A 155 -12.20 -20.51 -31.27
N GLY A 156 -11.80 -21.52 -32.04
CA GLY A 156 -10.40 -21.96 -32.15
C GLY A 156 -9.43 -20.95 -32.79
N GLN A 157 -9.93 -19.80 -33.29
CA GLN A 157 -9.10 -18.68 -33.75
C GLN A 157 -8.88 -17.61 -32.68
N ILE A 158 -9.69 -17.61 -31.61
CA ILE A 158 -9.63 -16.66 -30.50
C ILE A 158 -8.33 -16.91 -29.73
N SER A 159 -7.61 -15.83 -29.43
CA SER A 159 -6.37 -15.92 -28.67
C SER A 159 -6.66 -16.37 -27.23
N PRO A 160 -5.86 -17.27 -26.61
CA PRO A 160 -6.14 -17.80 -25.27
C PRO A 160 -6.33 -16.73 -24.18
N TRP A 161 -5.64 -15.59 -24.29
CA TRP A 161 -5.77 -14.45 -23.37
C TRP A 161 -7.05 -13.61 -23.54
N ALA A 162 -7.85 -13.89 -24.56
CA ALA A 162 -9.12 -13.22 -24.84
C ALA A 162 -10.34 -14.14 -24.68
N LEU A 163 -10.14 -15.46 -24.54
CA LEU A 163 -11.22 -16.46 -24.60
C LEU A 163 -12.37 -16.14 -23.64
N ASP A 164 -12.08 -16.02 -22.35
CA ASP A 164 -13.07 -15.79 -21.31
C ASP A 164 -13.79 -14.43 -21.44
N PHE A 165 -13.05 -13.41 -21.88
CA PHE A 165 -13.61 -12.08 -22.13
C PHE A 165 -14.54 -12.07 -23.34
N VAL A 166 -14.22 -12.82 -24.40
CA VAL A 166 -15.10 -12.98 -25.57
C VAL A 166 -16.33 -13.82 -25.22
N ALA A 167 -16.20 -14.82 -24.34
CA ALA A 167 -17.33 -15.59 -23.82
C ALA A 167 -18.31 -14.70 -23.06
N LEU A 168 -17.83 -13.93 -22.07
CA LEU A 168 -18.68 -13.02 -21.31
C LEU A 168 -19.26 -11.89 -22.18
N ALA A 169 -18.48 -11.36 -23.13
CA ALA A 169 -18.97 -10.35 -24.07
C ALA A 169 -20.08 -10.88 -24.98
N ARG A 170 -20.08 -12.17 -25.32
CA ARG A 170 -21.21 -12.81 -26.01
C ARG A 170 -22.41 -12.97 -25.07
N GLU A 171 -22.19 -13.45 -23.85
CA GLU A 171 -23.26 -13.66 -22.85
C GLU A 171 -24.03 -12.38 -22.55
N LYS A 172 -23.32 -11.26 -22.31
CA LYS A 172 -23.95 -9.93 -22.13
C LYS A 172 -24.46 -9.31 -23.44
N GLY A 173 -24.28 -9.98 -24.58
CA GLY A 173 -24.77 -9.54 -25.89
C GLY A 173 -24.01 -8.37 -26.53
N LEU A 174 -22.79 -8.03 -26.06
CA LEU A 174 -21.93 -7.02 -26.70
C LEU A 174 -21.54 -7.40 -28.14
N PHE A 175 -21.35 -8.70 -28.40
CA PHE A 175 -21.04 -9.24 -29.71
C PHE A 175 -21.92 -10.44 -30.05
N SER A 176 -22.60 -10.40 -31.19
CA SER A 176 -23.50 -11.49 -31.66
C SER A 176 -22.90 -12.39 -32.74
N GLY A 177 -21.73 -12.02 -33.30
CA GLY A 177 -21.13 -12.69 -34.46
C GLY A 177 -21.81 -12.35 -35.80
N ASP A 178 -21.39 -13.01 -36.87
CA ASP A 178 -22.05 -12.96 -38.19
C ASP A 178 -23.26 -13.93 -38.27
N PRO A 179 -24.05 -13.93 -39.36
CA PRO A 179 -25.17 -14.87 -39.52
C PRO A 179 -24.77 -16.35 -39.62
N GLN A 180 -23.47 -16.67 -39.68
CA GLN A 180 -22.92 -18.03 -39.59
C GLN A 180 -22.37 -18.33 -38.18
N GLY A 181 -22.57 -17.44 -37.21
CA GLY A 181 -22.12 -17.58 -35.84
C GLY A 181 -20.62 -17.38 -35.63
N ARG A 182 -19.91 -16.69 -36.53
CA ARG A 182 -18.46 -16.42 -36.42
C ARG A 182 -18.18 -15.07 -35.76
N PHE A 183 -17.15 -15.02 -34.93
CA PHE A 183 -16.70 -13.84 -34.22
C PHE A 183 -15.57 -13.07 -34.92
N PHE A 184 -14.78 -13.70 -35.80
CA PHE A 184 -13.63 -13.11 -36.48
C PHE A 184 -12.63 -12.41 -35.53
N PRO A 185 -12.09 -13.10 -34.51
CA PRO A 185 -11.36 -12.49 -33.40
C PRO A 185 -10.23 -11.53 -33.80
N ARG A 186 -9.45 -11.91 -34.83
CA ARG A 186 -8.27 -11.17 -35.30
C ARG A 186 -8.58 -10.10 -36.34
N GLN A 187 -9.84 -9.96 -36.77
CA GLN A 187 -10.23 -8.90 -37.70
C GLN A 187 -10.22 -7.55 -36.99
N SER A 188 -9.72 -6.51 -37.66
CA SER A 188 -9.76 -5.14 -37.16
C SER A 188 -11.18 -4.60 -37.12
N LEU A 189 -11.54 -3.94 -36.02
CA LEU A 189 -12.85 -3.34 -35.83
C LEU A 189 -13.06 -2.15 -36.78
N LYS A 190 -14.21 -2.09 -37.45
CA LYS A 190 -14.60 -0.98 -38.33
C LYS A 190 -15.37 0.10 -37.55
N ARG A 191 -15.31 1.36 -37.97
CA ARG A 191 -15.99 2.49 -37.28
C ARG A 191 -17.50 2.33 -37.18
N GLY A 192 -18.16 1.82 -38.23
CA GLY A 192 -19.61 1.55 -38.20
C GLY A 192 -19.97 0.45 -37.21
N GLU A 193 -19.13 -0.57 -37.10
CA GLU A 193 -19.31 -1.63 -36.10
C GLU A 193 -19.05 -1.13 -34.67
N ALA A 194 -17.98 -0.35 -34.47
CA ALA A 194 -17.65 0.25 -33.18
C ALA A 194 -18.80 1.12 -32.65
N ALA A 195 -19.50 1.86 -33.52
CA ALA A 195 -20.70 2.62 -33.12
C ALA A 195 -21.80 1.72 -32.53
N GLN A 196 -22.08 0.57 -33.14
CA GLN A 196 -23.10 -0.37 -32.65
C GLN A 196 -22.69 -1.04 -31.32
N VAL A 197 -21.46 -1.53 -31.22
CA VAL A 197 -20.98 -2.20 -30.00
C VAL A 197 -20.95 -1.22 -28.82
N MET A 198 -20.58 0.04 -29.04
CA MET A 198 -20.56 1.07 -27.99
C MET A 198 -21.95 1.47 -27.49
N LEU A 199 -23.00 1.39 -28.33
CA LEU A 199 -24.38 1.59 -27.86
C LEU A 199 -24.84 0.45 -26.96
N LYS A 200 -24.47 -0.80 -27.27
CA LYS A 200 -24.77 -1.95 -26.40
C LYS A 200 -23.98 -1.91 -25.09
N PHE A 201 -22.75 -1.41 -25.13
CA PHE A 201 -21.97 -1.12 -23.93
C PHE A 201 -22.67 -0.10 -23.01
N LEU A 202 -23.20 1.01 -23.56
CA LEU A 202 -23.96 1.98 -22.77
C LEU A 202 -25.23 1.38 -22.16
N GLU A 203 -25.98 0.58 -22.91
CA GLU A 203 -27.19 -0.10 -22.40
C GLU A 203 -26.90 -0.97 -21.15
N LEU A 204 -25.76 -1.68 -21.16
CA LEU A 204 -25.29 -2.51 -20.04
C LEU A 204 -24.73 -1.68 -18.87
N ALA A 205 -24.09 -0.54 -19.17
CA ALA A 205 -23.56 0.37 -18.16
C ALA A 205 -24.67 1.16 -17.44
N GLU A 206 -25.75 1.50 -18.14
CA GLU A 206 -26.93 2.20 -17.61
C GLU A 206 -27.82 1.27 -16.76
N ASN A 207 -27.77 -0.05 -16.94
CA ASN A 207 -28.58 -1.05 -16.19
C ASN A 207 -27.72 -2.26 -15.72
N PRO A 208 -26.96 -2.14 -14.61
CA PRO A 208 -26.25 -3.29 -14.04
C PRO A 208 -27.24 -4.33 -13.47
N VAL A 209 -27.12 -5.57 -13.93
CA VAL A 209 -28.07 -6.67 -13.64
C VAL A 209 -27.73 -7.36 -12.30
N GLU A 210 -28.78 -7.53 -11.48
CA GLU A 210 -28.93 -8.40 -10.28
C GLU A 210 -27.90 -8.31 -9.12
N GLY A 211 -28.39 -8.12 -7.88
CA GLY A 211 -27.63 -8.50 -6.67
C GLY A 211 -27.79 -7.69 -5.39
N TRP A 212 -28.59 -6.60 -5.35
CA TRP A 212 -28.82 -5.82 -4.12
C TRP A 212 -30.27 -5.38 -3.94
N THR A 213 -30.67 -5.21 -2.67
CA THR A 213 -31.93 -4.57 -2.27
C THR A 213 -31.66 -3.19 -1.67
N GLU A 214 -32.56 -2.25 -1.92
CA GLU A 214 -32.49 -0.87 -1.41
C GLU A 214 -33.83 -0.46 -0.80
N GLU A 215 -33.85 -0.14 0.49
CA GLU A 215 -35.03 0.35 1.20
C GLU A 215 -34.89 1.84 1.53
N SER A 216 -35.93 2.62 1.24
CA SER A 216 -35.97 4.06 1.53
C SER A 216 -36.01 4.31 3.04
N SER A 217 -35.09 5.12 3.57
CA SER A 217 -35.04 5.49 4.98
C SER A 217 -34.96 7.00 5.12
N SER A 218 -36.07 7.62 5.53
CA SER A 218 -36.14 9.05 5.84
C SER A 218 -36.08 9.30 7.34
N GLY A 219 -35.51 10.43 7.76
CA GLY A 219 -35.42 10.84 9.17
C GLY A 219 -34.21 10.29 9.96
N LEU A 220 -33.30 9.55 9.31
CA LEU A 220 -32.03 9.13 9.90
C LEU A 220 -30.89 10.10 9.59
N THR A 221 -30.05 10.38 10.59
CA THR A 221 -28.78 11.08 10.43
C THR A 221 -27.63 10.14 10.85
N ALA A 222 -26.70 9.89 9.95
CA ALA A 222 -25.48 9.14 10.24
C ALA A 222 -24.37 10.08 10.71
N VAL A 223 -23.70 9.77 11.82
CA VAL A 223 -22.49 10.47 12.26
C VAL A 223 -21.29 9.60 11.97
N THR A 224 -20.33 10.07 11.18
CA THR A 224 -19.14 9.27 10.82
C THR A 224 -18.25 9.00 12.05
N THR A 225 -17.97 7.74 12.36
CA THR A 225 -17.11 7.37 13.52
C THR A 225 -15.62 7.32 13.15
N SER A 226 -15.31 7.30 11.85
CA SER A 226 -13.99 7.41 11.24
C SER A 226 -14.01 8.39 10.05
N ASN A 227 -12.86 8.63 9.40
CA ASN A 227 -12.86 9.24 8.08
C ASN A 227 -13.42 8.19 7.09
N LEU A 228 -14.55 8.50 6.46
CA LEU A 228 -15.39 7.53 5.78
C LEU A 228 -15.50 7.81 4.29
N ASN A 229 -15.29 6.78 3.48
CA ASN A 229 -15.32 6.84 2.03
C ASN A 229 -16.76 6.86 1.51
N LEU A 230 -17.13 7.94 0.82
CA LEU A 230 -18.34 8.05 -0.01
C LEU A 230 -18.07 7.40 -1.36
N ARG A 231 -18.90 6.46 -1.79
CA ARG A 231 -18.70 5.67 -3.02
C ARG A 231 -19.89 5.78 -3.98
N ALA A 232 -19.67 5.47 -5.26
CA ALA A 232 -20.73 5.53 -6.28
C ALA A 232 -21.87 4.53 -6.01
N ASN A 233 -21.50 3.29 -5.68
CA ASN A 233 -22.39 2.16 -5.34
C ASN A 233 -22.00 1.52 -4.00
N PRO A 234 -22.83 0.65 -3.40
CA PRO A 234 -22.42 -0.21 -2.28
C PRO A 234 -21.17 -1.05 -2.60
N GLY A 235 -20.32 -1.30 -1.60
CA GLY A 235 -19.17 -2.20 -1.69
C GLY A 235 -17.80 -1.51 -1.59
N THR A 236 -16.83 -2.18 -0.94
CA THR A 236 -15.49 -1.62 -0.69
C THR A 236 -14.62 -1.44 -1.95
N GLN A 237 -14.98 -2.10 -3.05
CA GLN A 237 -14.35 -1.97 -4.37
C GLN A 237 -15.02 -0.92 -5.28
N SER A 238 -16.16 -0.36 -4.85
CA SER A 238 -16.92 0.63 -5.61
C SER A 238 -16.17 1.97 -5.71
N PRO A 239 -16.23 2.71 -6.85
CA PRO A 239 -15.50 3.96 -7.06
C PRO A 239 -15.65 4.96 -5.90
N LEU A 240 -14.53 5.50 -5.44
CA LEU A 240 -14.45 6.45 -4.31
C LEU A 240 -14.74 7.88 -4.76
N ILE A 241 -15.93 8.41 -4.46
CA ILE A 241 -16.29 9.81 -4.77
C ILE A 241 -15.41 10.77 -3.96
N THR A 242 -15.38 10.61 -2.64
CA THR A 242 -14.59 11.45 -1.73
C THR A 242 -14.47 10.80 -0.34
N THR A 243 -13.65 11.37 0.54
CA THR A 243 -13.57 10.96 1.95
C THR A 243 -14.20 12.02 2.84
N ILE A 244 -15.22 11.61 3.59
CA ILE A 244 -15.94 12.41 4.58
C ILE A 244 -15.17 12.39 5.90
N PRO A 245 -14.84 13.54 6.52
CA PRO A 245 -14.15 13.59 7.81
C PRO A 245 -14.94 12.89 8.93
N ARG A 246 -14.23 12.37 9.94
CA ARG A 246 -14.82 11.87 11.19
C ARG A 246 -15.65 12.95 11.89
N GLY A 247 -16.77 12.55 12.48
CA GLY A 247 -17.70 13.44 13.21
C GLY A 247 -18.65 14.22 12.30
N THR A 248 -18.62 13.99 10.98
CA THR A 248 -19.54 14.62 10.04
C THR A 248 -20.93 14.00 10.19
N GLN A 249 -21.96 14.85 10.26
CA GLN A 249 -23.36 14.44 10.23
C GLN A 249 -23.86 14.40 8.79
N LEU A 250 -24.53 13.31 8.41
CA LEU A 250 -24.93 12.99 7.06
C LEU A 250 -26.42 12.60 7.03
N PRO A 251 -27.28 13.29 6.25
CA PRO A 251 -28.63 12.81 5.99
C PRO A 251 -28.55 11.46 5.25
N VAL A 252 -29.25 10.46 5.78
CA VAL A 252 -29.43 9.16 5.11
C VAL A 252 -30.71 9.22 4.28
N HIS A 253 -30.67 8.63 3.08
CA HIS A 253 -31.81 8.57 2.15
C HIS A 253 -32.33 7.14 1.95
N SER A 254 -31.43 6.16 1.95
CA SER A 254 -31.72 4.74 1.79
C SER A 254 -30.65 3.89 2.47
N ILE A 255 -31.02 2.66 2.80
CA ILE A 255 -30.07 1.62 3.24
C ILE A 255 -30.10 0.52 2.20
N ALA A 256 -28.91 0.13 1.74
CA ALA A 256 -28.73 -0.96 0.79
C ALA A 256 -27.91 -2.09 1.44
N THR A 257 -28.21 -3.34 1.08
CA THR A 257 -27.41 -4.49 1.50
C THR A 257 -26.66 -5.07 0.30
N TYR A 258 -25.34 -5.22 0.42
CA TYR A 258 -24.48 -5.74 -0.64
C TYR A 258 -23.46 -6.72 -0.05
N LYS A 259 -23.47 -7.97 -0.54
CA LYS A 259 -22.61 -9.07 -0.06
C LYS A 259 -22.62 -9.26 1.47
N GLY A 260 -23.76 -9.02 2.11
CA GLY A 260 -23.93 -9.12 3.57
C GLY A 260 -23.49 -7.89 4.37
N GLU A 261 -22.93 -6.87 3.73
CA GLU A 261 -22.60 -5.59 4.36
C GLU A 261 -23.72 -4.56 4.15
N SER A 262 -24.05 -3.78 5.18
CA SER A 262 -25.01 -2.67 5.09
C SER A 262 -24.30 -1.36 4.65
N TRP A 263 -24.93 -0.64 3.72
CA TRP A 263 -24.43 0.60 3.14
C TRP A 263 -25.50 1.69 3.21
N LEU A 264 -25.14 2.91 3.64
CA LEU A 264 -26.06 4.05 3.72
C LEU A 264 -25.88 4.94 2.50
N GLN A 265 -26.94 5.20 1.74
CA GLN A 265 -26.90 6.25 0.74
C GLN A 265 -27.09 7.61 1.44
N VAL A 266 -26.13 8.50 1.26
CA VAL A 266 -26.02 9.79 1.96
C VAL A 266 -25.69 10.92 0.98
N SER A 267 -25.91 12.17 1.43
CA SER A 267 -25.42 13.36 0.72
C SER A 267 -24.30 14.05 1.48
N TYR A 268 -23.21 14.39 0.78
CA TYR A 268 -22.10 15.19 1.32
C TYR A 268 -21.60 16.16 0.25
N GLN A 269 -21.46 17.45 0.61
CA GLN A 269 -20.99 18.52 -0.29
C GLN A 269 -21.71 18.58 -1.66
N GLY A 270 -23.01 18.23 -1.70
CA GLY A 270 -23.83 18.22 -2.91
C GLY A 270 -23.76 16.92 -3.74
N GLN A 271 -22.89 15.98 -3.38
CA GLN A 271 -22.77 14.67 -4.04
C GLN A 271 -23.56 13.60 -3.26
N ARG A 272 -24.27 12.72 -3.97
CA ARG A 272 -24.88 11.50 -3.40
C ARG A 272 -23.94 10.31 -3.60
N GLY A 273 -23.96 9.39 -2.66
CA GLY A 273 -23.23 8.12 -2.75
C GLY A 273 -23.43 7.27 -1.51
N TYR A 274 -22.79 6.11 -1.47
CA TYR A 274 -22.91 5.13 -0.41
C TYR A 274 -21.71 5.17 0.54
N VAL A 275 -21.96 5.14 1.83
CA VAL A 275 -20.94 4.95 2.88
C VAL A 275 -21.16 3.61 3.58
N ALA A 276 -20.06 2.95 3.96
CA ALA A 276 -20.13 1.71 4.73
C ALA A 276 -20.70 1.98 6.12
N ALA A 277 -21.88 1.42 6.40
CA ALA A 277 -22.68 1.79 7.56
C ALA A 277 -22.01 1.41 8.90
N ALA A 278 -21.15 0.40 8.90
CA ALA A 278 -20.35 -0.04 10.05
C ALA A 278 -19.42 1.06 10.63
N TYR A 279 -19.14 2.12 9.86
CA TYR A 279 -18.33 3.27 10.28
C TYR A 279 -19.18 4.52 10.57
N THR A 280 -20.46 4.32 10.87
CA THR A 280 -21.40 5.38 11.25
C THR A 280 -22.13 5.04 12.54
N GLU A 281 -22.42 6.08 13.32
CA GLU A 281 -23.39 6.02 14.42
C GLU A 281 -24.69 6.64 13.91
N LEU A 282 -25.72 5.80 13.73
CA LEU A 282 -27.04 6.24 13.26
C LEU A 282 -27.83 6.87 14.41
N LYS A 283 -28.35 8.08 14.17
CA LYS A 283 -29.22 8.81 15.09
C LYS A 283 -30.53 9.08 14.38
N SER A 284 -31.61 8.53 14.93
CA SER A 284 -32.97 8.95 14.60
C SER A 284 -33.22 10.34 15.20
N THR A 285 -33.81 11.24 14.43
CA THR A 285 -34.28 12.54 14.93
C THR A 285 -35.75 12.50 15.38
N ALA A 286 -36.42 11.35 15.27
CA ALA A 286 -37.78 11.15 15.70
C ALA A 286 -37.85 10.56 17.13
N PRO A 287 -38.81 10.99 17.98
CA PRO A 287 -39.12 10.28 19.22
C PRO A 287 -39.50 8.82 18.95
N PRO A 288 -39.38 7.91 19.94
CA PRO A 288 -39.91 6.56 19.82
C PRO A 288 -41.42 6.63 19.52
N ALA A 289 -41.83 6.09 18.38
CA ALA A 289 -43.25 5.92 18.09
C ALA A 289 -43.80 4.83 19.03
N GLU A 290 -44.80 5.18 19.85
CA GLU A 290 -45.58 4.19 20.61
C GLU A 290 -46.22 3.17 19.66
N ALA A 291 -46.43 1.96 20.18
CA ALA A 291 -46.97 0.84 19.40
C ALA A 291 -48.33 1.21 18.79
N LYS A 292 -48.39 1.25 17.46
CA LYS A 292 -49.64 1.47 16.73
C LYS A 292 -50.54 0.23 16.92
N PRO A 293 -51.84 0.38 17.22
CA PRO A 293 -52.74 -0.76 17.35
C PRO A 293 -52.76 -1.64 16.08
N PRO A 294 -52.92 -2.97 16.22
CA PRO A 294 -52.65 -3.91 15.13
C PRO A 294 -53.64 -3.79 13.97
N ALA A 295 -53.12 -4.00 12.75
CA ALA A 295 -53.92 -4.32 11.58
C ALA A 295 -54.21 -5.84 11.53
N GLN A 296 -55.37 -6.21 11.00
CA GLN A 296 -55.91 -7.57 11.02
C GLN A 296 -55.17 -8.53 10.07
N GLY A 297 -55.00 -9.81 10.45
CA GLY A 297 -54.82 -10.86 9.43
C GLY A 297 -54.18 -12.20 9.84
N SER A 298 -53.33 -12.26 10.87
CA SER A 298 -52.53 -13.46 11.16
C SER A 298 -52.23 -13.64 12.65
N ASP A 299 -51.90 -14.88 13.06
CA ASP A 299 -51.33 -15.15 14.39
C ASP A 299 -50.11 -14.26 14.62
N GLN A 300 -50.08 -13.55 15.74
CA GLN A 300 -49.08 -12.51 15.98
C GLN A 300 -47.93 -13.09 16.82
N LEU A 301 -46.78 -13.28 16.17
CA LEU A 301 -45.56 -13.67 16.85
C LEU A 301 -44.99 -12.46 17.61
N VAL A 302 -44.78 -12.60 18.90
CA VAL A 302 -44.25 -11.53 19.78
C VAL A 302 -42.98 -12.03 20.46
N ALA A 303 -41.93 -11.22 20.38
CA ALA A 303 -40.67 -11.44 21.07
C ALA A 303 -40.62 -10.58 22.34
N THR A 304 -40.30 -11.19 23.48
CA THR A 304 -39.97 -10.48 24.72
C THR A 304 -38.46 -10.56 24.92
N THR A 305 -37.76 -9.43 24.97
CA THR A 305 -36.30 -9.42 25.06
C THR A 305 -35.82 -9.88 26.44
N THR A 306 -34.97 -10.91 26.51
CA THR A 306 -34.42 -11.45 27.77
C THR A 306 -33.18 -10.71 28.26
N ALA A 307 -32.61 -9.84 27.43
CA ALA A 307 -31.51 -8.93 27.74
C ALA A 307 -31.70 -7.56 27.03
N ASN A 308 -30.80 -6.60 27.28
CA ASN A 308 -30.76 -5.34 26.54
C ASN A 308 -30.25 -5.59 25.11
N LEU A 309 -31.12 -5.53 24.10
CA LEU A 309 -30.78 -5.90 22.72
C LEU A 309 -30.48 -4.69 21.84
N ASN A 310 -29.41 -4.80 21.05
CA ASN A 310 -29.13 -3.83 19.99
C ASN A 310 -30.10 -4.03 18.83
N VAL A 311 -30.82 -2.98 18.43
CA VAL A 311 -31.65 -2.96 17.22
C VAL A 311 -30.77 -2.60 16.03
N ARG A 312 -30.80 -3.40 14.97
CA ARG A 312 -29.90 -3.29 13.81
C ARG A 312 -30.63 -3.17 12.48
N THR A 313 -29.92 -2.72 11.45
CA THR A 313 -30.47 -2.54 10.09
C THR A 313 -30.51 -3.82 9.26
N SER A 314 -29.83 -4.88 9.69
CA SER A 314 -29.77 -6.18 9.03
C SER A 314 -29.47 -7.28 10.07
N PRO A 315 -29.70 -8.57 9.78
CA PRO A 315 -29.20 -9.67 10.58
C PRO A 315 -27.66 -9.61 10.73
N GLY A 316 -27.16 -9.95 11.92
CA GLY A 316 -25.72 -10.14 12.22
C GLY A 316 -25.15 -9.17 13.27
N ILE A 317 -24.26 -9.66 14.13
CA ILE A 317 -23.66 -8.90 15.24
C ILE A 317 -22.79 -7.70 14.82
N HIS A 318 -22.39 -7.64 13.54
CA HIS A 318 -21.66 -6.52 12.94
C HIS A 318 -22.55 -5.53 12.18
N SER A 319 -23.86 -5.80 12.03
CA SER A 319 -24.79 -4.89 11.37
C SER A 319 -24.96 -3.57 12.16
N PRO A 320 -25.09 -2.40 11.50
CA PRO A 320 -25.25 -1.09 12.14
C PRO A 320 -26.36 -1.07 13.19
N ARG A 321 -26.06 -0.51 14.36
CA ARG A 321 -27.05 -0.32 15.43
C ARG A 321 -27.80 1.00 15.23
N ILE A 322 -29.13 0.93 15.18
CA ILE A 322 -30.06 2.08 15.12
C ILE A 322 -30.79 2.34 16.45
N GLY A 323 -30.73 1.40 17.40
CA GLY A 323 -31.39 1.56 18.69
C GLY A 323 -31.01 0.50 19.72
N LEU A 324 -31.68 0.55 20.86
CA LEU A 324 -31.61 -0.44 21.93
C LEU A 324 -33.03 -0.75 22.40
N LEU A 325 -33.37 -2.03 22.55
CA LEU A 325 -34.54 -2.47 23.33
C LEU A 325 -34.04 -2.86 24.73
N PRO A 326 -34.51 -2.21 25.81
CA PRO A 326 -34.24 -2.65 27.16
C PRO A 326 -34.77 -4.08 27.42
N GLN A 327 -34.14 -4.81 28.34
CA GLN A 327 -34.66 -6.10 28.82
C GLN A 327 -36.13 -5.99 29.24
N GLY A 328 -36.94 -7.01 28.92
CA GLY A 328 -38.39 -7.02 29.12
C GLY A 328 -39.22 -6.31 28.05
N THR A 329 -38.61 -5.64 27.06
CA THR A 329 -39.35 -5.02 25.96
C THR A 329 -40.03 -6.07 25.10
N ARG A 330 -41.31 -5.86 24.76
CA ARG A 330 -42.09 -6.71 23.88
C ARG A 330 -42.22 -6.07 22.50
N VAL A 331 -41.93 -6.81 21.43
CA VAL A 331 -42.04 -6.35 20.04
C VAL A 331 -42.73 -7.40 19.17
N THR A 332 -43.47 -6.95 18.15
CA THR A 332 -44.02 -7.85 17.13
C THR A 332 -42.93 -8.29 16.18
N VAL A 333 -42.86 -9.59 15.92
CA VAL A 333 -41.97 -10.19 14.92
C VAL A 333 -42.75 -10.33 13.61
N GLU A 334 -42.21 -9.78 12.55
CA GLU A 334 -42.73 -9.92 11.19
C GLU A 334 -42.22 -11.19 10.51
N GLU A 335 -40.97 -11.57 10.79
CA GLU A 335 -40.27 -12.68 10.16
C GLU A 335 -39.14 -13.19 11.07
N ILE A 336 -38.91 -14.50 11.09
CA ILE A 336 -37.71 -15.11 11.66
C ILE A 336 -36.73 -15.37 10.49
N VAL A 337 -35.50 -14.89 10.62
CA VAL A 337 -34.46 -14.99 9.60
C VAL A 337 -33.24 -15.69 10.19
N GLU A 338 -32.76 -16.75 9.55
CA GLU A 338 -31.47 -17.35 9.89
C GLU A 338 -30.33 -16.61 9.16
N HIS A 339 -29.27 -16.26 9.88
CA HIS A 339 -28.08 -15.64 9.30
C HIS A 339 -26.81 -16.18 9.97
N GLN A 340 -25.92 -16.78 9.19
CA GLN A 340 -24.64 -17.37 9.67
C GLN A 340 -24.79 -18.40 10.81
N GLY A 341 -25.96 -19.05 10.91
CA GLY A 341 -26.29 -20.00 11.98
C GLY A 341 -26.89 -19.36 13.24
N GLU A 342 -27.06 -18.03 13.27
CA GLU A 342 -27.77 -17.30 14.32
C GLU A 342 -29.22 -16.99 13.90
N THR A 343 -30.14 -17.03 14.86
CA THR A 343 -31.55 -16.62 14.64
C THR A 343 -31.70 -15.11 14.84
N TRP A 344 -32.29 -14.44 13.87
CA TRP A 344 -32.62 -13.00 13.90
C TRP A 344 -34.11 -12.78 13.67
N LEU A 345 -34.67 -11.74 14.28
CA LEU A 345 -36.09 -11.41 14.20
C LEU A 345 -36.26 -10.07 13.50
N ARG A 346 -37.00 -10.06 12.39
CA ARG A 346 -37.40 -8.83 11.70
C ARG A 346 -38.54 -8.18 12.46
N ILE A 347 -38.41 -6.90 12.77
CA ILE A 347 -39.37 -6.08 13.51
C ILE A 347 -39.49 -4.72 12.83
N THR A 348 -40.61 -4.03 12.99
CA THR A 348 -40.68 -2.58 12.75
C THR A 348 -40.18 -1.84 14.00
N TYR A 349 -39.13 -1.02 13.86
CA TYR A 349 -38.63 -0.14 14.91
C TYR A 349 -38.64 1.31 14.42
N GLN A 350 -39.33 2.20 15.16
CA GLN A 350 -39.51 3.61 14.79
C GLN A 350 -40.02 3.83 13.34
N GLY A 351 -40.85 2.91 12.84
CA GLY A 351 -41.42 2.96 11.49
C GLY A 351 -40.50 2.45 10.37
N GLN A 352 -39.41 1.76 10.70
CA GLN A 352 -38.46 1.19 9.73
C GLN A 352 -38.25 -0.32 9.98
N THR A 353 -37.95 -1.06 8.91
CA THR A 353 -37.49 -2.45 8.98
C THR A 353 -36.22 -2.54 9.82
N ALA A 354 -36.21 -3.42 10.81
CA ALA A 354 -35.11 -3.59 11.74
C ALA A 354 -34.98 -5.04 12.23
N TYR A 355 -33.85 -5.36 12.85
CA TYR A 355 -33.51 -6.71 13.27
C TYR A 355 -32.98 -6.74 14.70
N ILE A 356 -33.38 -7.75 15.47
CA ILE A 356 -32.84 -8.08 16.80
C ILE A 356 -32.42 -9.55 16.85
N ALA A 357 -31.47 -9.90 17.72
CA ALA A 357 -31.02 -11.28 17.89
C ALA A 357 -32.11 -12.10 18.61
N GLY A 358 -32.57 -13.17 17.98
CA GLY A 358 -33.69 -14.00 18.47
C GLY A 358 -33.31 -14.92 19.64
N GLU A 359 -32.04 -15.33 19.74
CA GLU A 359 -31.53 -16.14 20.86
C GLU A 359 -31.72 -15.45 22.23
N TYR A 360 -31.79 -14.12 22.25
CA TYR A 360 -32.03 -13.32 23.46
C TYR A 360 -33.48 -12.82 23.55
N THR A 361 -34.43 -13.62 23.05
CA THR A 361 -35.86 -13.33 23.15
C THR A 361 -36.69 -14.57 23.47
N ASP A 362 -37.69 -14.40 24.33
CA ASP A 362 -38.76 -15.37 24.52
C ASP A 362 -39.84 -15.11 23.46
N LEU A 363 -39.95 -16.03 22.51
CA LEU A 363 -40.99 -16.00 21.47
C LEU A 363 -42.31 -16.55 21.99
N THR A 364 -43.37 -15.76 21.90
CA THR A 364 -44.74 -16.16 22.21
C THR A 364 -45.63 -15.91 20.99
N THR A 365 -46.25 -16.96 20.45
CA THR A 365 -47.34 -16.79 19.48
C THR A 365 -48.61 -16.41 20.22
N ILE A 366 -49.18 -15.25 19.92
CA ILE A 366 -50.46 -14.82 20.49
C ILE A 366 -51.57 -15.13 19.49
N PRO A 367 -52.39 -16.17 19.72
CA PRO A 367 -53.56 -16.44 18.88
C PRO A 367 -54.59 -15.33 19.08
N GLN A 368 -54.91 -14.58 18.02
CA GLN A 368 -55.89 -13.51 18.12
C GLN A 368 -57.30 -14.09 18.18
N THR A 369 -57.96 -13.93 19.33
CA THR A 369 -59.33 -14.38 19.56
C THR A 369 -60.33 -13.39 18.92
N PRO A 370 -61.44 -13.84 18.30
CA PRO A 370 -62.48 -12.94 17.81
C PRO A 370 -63.04 -12.04 18.92
N PRO A 371 -63.48 -10.80 18.60
CA PRO A 371 -63.71 -9.77 19.60
C PRO A 371 -64.92 -10.06 20.49
N VAL A 372 -64.72 -9.98 21.81
CA VAL A 372 -65.78 -9.99 22.83
C VAL A 372 -65.54 -8.81 23.79
N LYS A 373 -66.63 -8.25 24.32
CA LYS A 373 -66.69 -6.97 25.05
C LYS A 373 -65.90 -6.91 26.35
N GLU A 374 -65.44 -5.69 26.64
CA GLU A 374 -65.00 -5.13 27.93
C GLU A 374 -66.02 -5.39 29.07
N PRO A 375 -65.55 -5.57 30.33
CA PRO A 375 -65.52 -4.42 31.26
C PRO A 375 -64.32 -4.34 32.23
N GLU A 376 -64.38 -3.31 33.09
CA GLU A 376 -63.47 -2.66 34.07
C GLU A 376 -62.64 -3.50 35.11
N PRO A 377 -61.71 -2.85 35.87
CA PRO A 377 -60.65 -3.52 36.65
C PRO A 377 -60.76 -3.47 38.20
N GLU A 378 -60.25 -4.53 38.87
CA GLU A 378 -59.98 -4.71 40.31
C GLU A 378 -58.77 -5.70 40.48
N GLU A 379 -57.85 -5.67 41.47
CA GLU A 379 -57.37 -4.62 42.39
C GLU A 379 -55.92 -4.94 42.91
N GLU A 380 -55.61 -4.89 44.21
CA GLU A 380 -54.26 -4.81 44.83
C GLU A 380 -53.69 -6.07 45.58
N THR A 381 -52.39 -6.35 45.42
CA THR A 381 -51.40 -6.75 46.48
C THR A 381 -51.50 -8.14 47.19
N PRO A 382 -50.68 -8.49 48.23
CA PRO A 382 -49.29 -9.00 48.08
C PRO A 382 -48.95 -10.25 48.95
N GLY A 383 -47.73 -10.82 48.86
CA GLY A 383 -47.21 -11.69 49.94
C GLY A 383 -45.93 -12.49 49.65
N PRO A 384 -45.15 -12.93 50.67
CA PRO A 384 -43.69 -13.13 50.54
C PRO A 384 -43.15 -14.51 50.95
N GLY A 385 -41.85 -14.77 50.71
CA GLY A 385 -41.13 -15.91 51.31
C GLY A 385 -39.66 -16.08 50.87
N SER A 386 -38.72 -15.95 51.80
CA SER A 386 -37.31 -16.37 51.69
C SER A 386 -37.05 -17.59 52.62
N PRO A 387 -35.81 -18.00 52.93
CA PRO A 387 -34.70 -18.47 52.09
C PRO A 387 -34.31 -19.94 52.47
N GLY A 388 -33.18 -20.46 51.96
CA GLY A 388 -32.61 -21.74 52.43
C GLY A 388 -31.10 -21.86 52.18
N GLU A 389 -30.34 -22.16 53.23
CA GLU A 389 -28.89 -22.42 53.23
C GLU A 389 -28.58 -23.86 52.76
N GLY A 390 -27.38 -24.13 52.25
CA GLY A 390 -26.44 -24.94 53.04
C GLY A 390 -25.54 -25.86 52.19
N PRO A 391 -24.44 -26.42 52.75
CA PRO A 391 -23.20 -26.63 52.00
C PRO A 391 -22.75 -28.09 51.82
N GLY A 392 -21.62 -28.30 51.12
CA GLY A 392 -20.91 -29.59 51.06
C GLY A 392 -19.45 -29.47 50.56
N GLU A 393 -18.50 -29.98 51.36
CA GLU A 393 -17.11 -30.32 50.99
C GLU A 393 -17.11 -31.62 50.11
N GLU A 394 -16.03 -32.22 49.59
CA GLU A 394 -14.61 -32.26 50.01
C GLU A 394 -13.70 -32.91 48.91
N THR A 395 -12.39 -32.61 48.95
CA THR A 395 -11.22 -33.39 48.46
C THR A 395 -10.77 -33.40 46.98
N GLY A 396 -9.44 -33.48 46.78
CA GLY A 396 -8.79 -33.78 45.48
C GLY A 396 -7.35 -33.26 45.34
N SER A 397 -6.34 -33.99 45.85
CA SER A 397 -4.91 -33.62 45.70
C SER A 397 -4.33 -34.01 44.33
N GLY A 398 -3.47 -33.16 43.76
CA GLY A 398 -2.81 -33.42 42.47
C GLY A 398 -1.63 -32.49 42.17
N SER A 399 -0.42 -32.92 42.52
CA SER A 399 0.83 -32.20 42.23
C SER A 399 1.45 -32.62 40.90
N THR A 400 1.51 -31.72 39.92
CA THR A 400 2.52 -31.78 38.82
C THR A 400 2.94 -30.37 38.38
N THR A 401 4.21 -30.03 38.56
CA THR A 401 4.87 -28.92 37.85
C THR A 401 5.01 -29.25 36.36
N PRO A 402 4.75 -28.29 35.44
CA PRO A 402 5.10 -28.45 34.03
C PRO A 402 6.62 -28.57 33.82
N PRO A 403 7.09 -29.28 32.78
CA PRO A 403 8.51 -29.49 32.52
C PRO A 403 9.21 -28.23 32.00
N ALA A 404 10.53 -28.16 32.21
CA ALA A 404 11.37 -27.16 31.55
C ALA A 404 11.44 -27.42 30.03
N PRO A 405 11.51 -26.37 29.18
CA PRO A 405 11.69 -26.53 27.74
C PRO A 405 13.10 -27.08 27.41
N PRO A 406 13.27 -27.75 26.25
CA PRO A 406 14.54 -28.36 25.87
C PRO A 406 15.65 -27.32 25.60
N ALA A 407 16.89 -27.77 25.70
CA ALA A 407 18.05 -26.99 25.26
C ALA A 407 18.23 -27.14 23.73
N GLY A 408 18.50 -26.04 23.03
CA GLY A 408 18.88 -26.03 21.61
C GLY A 408 18.06 -25.09 20.72
N ASP A 409 16.86 -24.70 21.14
CA ASP A 409 15.94 -23.97 20.26
C ASP A 409 16.44 -22.56 19.84
N PRO A 410 16.22 -22.15 18.57
CA PRO A 410 16.64 -20.86 18.06
C PRO A 410 15.91 -19.70 18.77
N GLN A 411 16.66 -18.85 19.48
CA GLN A 411 16.09 -17.76 20.29
C GLN A 411 16.16 -16.40 19.60
N TYR A 412 15.05 -15.66 19.64
CA TYR A 412 14.97 -14.29 19.16
C TYR A 412 15.14 -13.27 20.29
N ARG A 413 16.14 -12.39 20.19
CA ARG A 413 16.40 -11.28 21.10
C ARG A 413 15.97 -9.95 20.48
N PRO A 414 15.26 -9.07 21.21
CA PRO A 414 15.04 -7.69 20.78
C PRO A 414 16.35 -6.92 20.64
N ILE A 415 16.43 -6.07 19.61
CA ILE A 415 17.41 -4.99 19.52
C ILE A 415 16.64 -3.70 19.84
N ASP A 416 17.00 -3.01 20.92
CA ASP A 416 16.63 -1.61 21.15
C ASP A 416 17.82 -0.89 21.75
N SER A 417 18.50 -0.09 20.94
CA SER A 417 19.72 0.65 21.31
C SER A 417 19.53 2.16 21.31
N GLY A 418 18.31 2.63 21.00
CA GLY A 418 17.99 4.02 20.67
C GLY A 418 18.35 4.42 19.23
N ALA A 419 19.36 3.81 18.60
CA ALA A 419 19.75 4.06 17.22
C ALA A 419 19.19 3.01 16.22
N THR A 420 18.84 1.82 16.72
CA THR A 420 18.24 0.73 15.93
C THR A 420 17.18 0.00 16.76
N ARG A 421 16.06 -0.32 16.13
CA ARG A 421 15.00 -1.19 16.67
C ARG A 421 14.86 -2.42 15.79
N GLY A 422 14.80 -3.62 16.37
CA GLY A 422 14.81 -4.83 15.56
C GLY A 422 14.63 -6.15 16.32
N LEU A 423 14.70 -7.25 15.57
CA LEU A 423 14.74 -8.62 16.07
C LEU A 423 16.00 -9.32 15.56
N ARG A 424 16.72 -9.99 16.45
CA ARG A 424 17.88 -10.83 16.15
C ARG A 424 17.59 -12.28 16.52
N LEU A 425 17.55 -13.17 15.55
CA LEU A 425 17.69 -14.60 15.79
C LEU A 425 19.15 -14.90 16.17
N VAL A 426 19.33 -15.57 17.30
CA VAL A 426 20.62 -16.08 17.78
C VAL A 426 20.45 -17.58 17.95
N VAL A 427 21.10 -18.36 17.08
CA VAL A 427 21.21 -19.81 17.24
C VAL A 427 22.27 -20.08 18.30
N PRO A 428 21.95 -20.72 19.44
CA PRO A 428 22.94 -21.02 20.46
C PRO A 428 23.90 -22.11 19.99
N GLY A 429 25.20 -21.94 20.26
CA GLY A 429 26.08 -23.09 20.38
C GLY A 429 27.57 -22.81 20.44
N GLY A 430 28.30 -23.74 21.05
CA GLY A 430 29.72 -23.63 21.38
C GLY A 430 29.96 -23.35 22.86
N LYS A 431 31.02 -23.94 23.43
CA LYS A 431 31.36 -23.84 24.86
C LYS A 431 31.52 -22.38 25.28
N VAL A 432 30.62 -21.91 26.16
CA VAL A 432 30.71 -20.57 26.74
C VAL A 432 31.47 -20.62 28.07
N THR A 433 32.31 -19.61 28.30
CA THR A 433 32.86 -19.36 29.62
C THR A 433 31.79 -18.60 30.42
N VAL A 434 31.31 -19.19 31.51
CA VAL A 434 30.33 -18.58 32.42
C VAL A 434 31.05 -18.21 33.70
N ALA A 435 30.86 -16.97 34.14
CA ALA A 435 31.35 -16.49 35.42
C ALA A 435 30.22 -16.50 36.44
N THR A 436 30.41 -17.25 37.53
CA THR A 436 29.54 -17.18 38.71
C THR A 436 30.17 -16.20 39.71
N LEU A 437 29.45 -15.14 40.08
CA LEU A 437 29.94 -14.11 41.00
C LEU A 437 30.01 -14.65 42.44
N LYS A 438 31.14 -14.41 43.11
CA LYS A 438 31.35 -14.78 44.53
C LYS A 438 30.77 -13.76 45.51
N ASP A 439 30.58 -12.52 45.05
CA ASP A 439 30.13 -11.38 45.85
C ASP A 439 29.35 -10.39 44.96
N ASN A 440 28.77 -9.35 45.55
CA ASN A 440 28.10 -8.25 44.86
C ASN A 440 29.13 -7.40 44.10
N LEU A 441 29.15 -7.46 42.76
CA LEU A 441 30.16 -6.76 41.94
C LEU A 441 29.61 -5.54 41.21
N ASN A 442 30.48 -4.54 41.09
CA ASN A 442 30.25 -3.36 40.26
C ASN A 442 30.55 -3.67 38.80
N VAL A 443 29.58 -3.43 37.92
CA VAL A 443 29.75 -3.48 36.46
C VAL A 443 30.36 -2.15 36.01
N ARG A 444 31.40 -2.19 35.17
CA ARG A 444 32.19 -1.00 34.79
C ARG A 444 32.32 -0.80 33.28
N ALA A 445 32.54 0.44 32.86
CA ALA A 445 32.65 0.83 31.45
C ALA A 445 33.97 0.42 30.77
N ALA A 446 35.03 0.19 31.56
CA ALA A 446 36.36 -0.24 31.11
C ALA A 446 36.99 -1.18 32.17
N PRO A 447 38.01 -1.97 31.81
CA PRO A 447 38.68 -2.92 32.71
C PRO A 447 39.63 -2.20 33.69
N GLY A 448 39.05 -1.57 34.72
CA GLY A 448 39.80 -0.94 35.82
C GLY A 448 38.91 -0.55 37.01
N THR A 449 39.46 -0.54 38.22
CA THR A 449 38.69 -0.23 39.46
C THR A 449 38.26 1.23 39.55
N ASP A 450 38.91 2.10 38.77
CA ASP A 450 38.63 3.54 38.73
C ASP A 450 37.67 3.88 37.57
N SER A 451 37.32 2.90 36.73
CA SER A 451 36.37 3.07 35.64
C SER A 451 34.95 3.33 36.16
N ALA A 452 34.21 4.19 35.45
CA ALA A 452 32.82 4.53 35.72
C ALA A 452 31.96 3.28 35.96
N ARG A 453 31.22 3.30 37.08
CA ARG A 453 30.26 2.25 37.45
C ARG A 453 29.00 2.39 36.60
N LEU A 454 28.70 1.37 35.80
CA LEU A 454 27.48 1.25 35.02
C LEU A 454 26.33 0.62 35.81
N GLY A 455 26.64 -0.16 36.86
CA GLY A 455 25.63 -0.80 37.69
C GLY A 455 26.25 -1.73 38.73
N GLY A 456 25.44 -2.68 39.19
CA GLY A 456 25.87 -3.77 40.07
C GLY A 456 25.14 -5.08 39.75
N LEU A 457 25.78 -6.19 40.09
CA LEU A 457 25.23 -7.55 39.99
C LEU A 457 25.42 -8.26 41.34
N PRO A 458 24.40 -8.94 41.88
CA PRO A 458 24.50 -9.59 43.18
C PRO A 458 25.36 -10.86 43.16
N ALA A 459 25.84 -11.27 44.33
CA ALA A 459 26.51 -12.55 44.55
C ALA A 459 25.66 -13.72 44.02
N GLY A 460 26.32 -14.75 43.49
CA GLY A 460 25.67 -15.91 42.85
C GLY A 460 25.17 -15.67 41.43
N SER A 461 25.19 -14.44 40.90
CA SER A 461 24.84 -14.16 39.51
C SER A 461 25.73 -14.95 38.54
N LYS A 462 25.12 -15.61 37.55
CA LYS A 462 25.84 -16.22 36.42
C LYS A 462 25.81 -15.27 35.22
N VAL A 463 26.98 -14.96 34.66
CA VAL A 463 27.12 -14.12 33.45
C VAL A 463 27.97 -14.79 32.39
N ARG A 464 27.58 -14.66 31.12
CA ARG A 464 28.40 -15.11 29.98
C ARG A 464 29.57 -14.16 29.79
N VAL A 465 30.78 -14.71 29.75
CA VAL A 465 32.01 -14.01 29.39
C VAL A 465 32.13 -14.01 27.86
N GLU A 466 32.31 -12.83 27.28
CA GLU A 466 32.63 -12.67 25.85
C GLU A 466 34.15 -12.78 25.62
N GLU A 467 34.94 -12.23 26.53
CA GLU A 467 36.40 -12.15 26.45
C GLU A 467 36.99 -11.98 27.87
N ILE A 468 38.22 -12.46 28.09
CA ILE A 468 39.01 -12.13 29.29
C ILE A 468 40.11 -11.16 28.86
N VAL A 469 40.07 -9.93 29.38
CA VAL A 469 41.03 -8.87 29.06
C VAL A 469 41.90 -8.54 30.26
N THR A 470 43.14 -8.10 30.04
CA THR A 470 44.03 -7.67 31.13
C THR A 470 43.88 -6.17 31.38
N GLY A 471 43.40 -5.81 32.57
CA GLY A 471 43.39 -4.42 33.08
C GLY A 471 44.62 -4.14 33.94
N ARG A 472 44.68 -2.95 34.55
CA ARG A 472 45.84 -2.53 35.38
C ARG A 472 45.97 -3.34 36.67
N GLU A 473 44.85 -3.80 37.21
CA GLU A 473 44.72 -4.44 38.53
C GLU A 473 44.56 -5.97 38.44
N GLY A 474 44.52 -6.52 37.22
CA GLY A 474 44.37 -7.97 36.98
C GLY A 474 43.51 -8.28 35.75
N GLN A 475 43.02 -9.52 35.67
CA GLN A 475 42.10 -9.93 34.60
C GLN A 475 40.67 -9.45 34.84
N TRP A 476 40.04 -8.95 33.78
CA TRP A 476 38.67 -8.48 33.74
C TRP A 476 37.87 -9.29 32.71
N LEU A 477 36.61 -9.57 33.04
CA LEU A 477 35.69 -10.27 32.16
C LEU A 477 34.89 -9.25 31.38
N ARG A 478 35.03 -9.26 30.05
CA ARG A 478 34.18 -8.50 29.14
C ARG A 478 32.85 -9.24 28.99
N ILE A 479 31.75 -8.54 29.22
CA ILE A 479 30.38 -9.05 29.18
C ILE A 479 29.48 -8.08 28.41
N SER A 480 28.31 -8.53 27.96
CA SER A 480 27.22 -7.63 27.57
C SER A 480 26.39 -7.25 28.79
N TYR A 481 26.25 -5.96 29.06
CA TYR A 481 25.35 -5.41 30.08
C TYR A 481 24.48 -4.33 29.45
N GLN A 482 23.15 -4.49 29.53
CA GLN A 482 22.17 -3.58 28.90
C GLN A 482 22.45 -3.32 27.40
N GLY A 483 22.90 -4.34 26.67
CA GLY A 483 23.19 -4.26 25.23
C GLY A 483 24.50 -3.57 24.86
N ARG A 484 25.37 -3.22 25.83
CA ARG A 484 26.68 -2.60 25.60
C ARG A 484 27.82 -3.42 26.22
N PRO A 485 29.06 -3.30 25.73
CA PRO A 485 30.21 -3.92 26.37
C PRO A 485 30.44 -3.34 27.78
N ALA A 486 30.70 -4.21 28.74
CA ALA A 486 31.01 -3.84 30.12
C ALA A 486 31.98 -4.84 30.75
N TYR A 487 32.53 -4.50 31.91
CA TYR A 487 33.63 -5.24 32.53
C TYR A 487 33.35 -5.57 34.00
N LEU A 488 33.76 -6.78 34.41
CA LEU A 488 33.73 -7.28 35.79
C LEU A 488 35.13 -7.75 36.23
N ALA A 489 35.45 -7.61 37.51
CA ALA A 489 36.70 -8.11 38.09
C ALA A 489 36.69 -9.65 38.12
N ALA A 490 37.57 -10.30 37.34
CA ALA A 490 37.53 -11.77 37.18
C ALA A 490 37.83 -12.51 38.49
N TRP A 491 38.68 -11.93 39.35
CA TRP A 491 39.11 -12.52 40.61
C TRP A 491 37.98 -12.74 41.64
N TYR A 492 36.87 -12.00 41.51
CA TYR A 492 35.64 -12.23 42.29
C TYR A 492 34.64 -13.19 41.63
N THR A 493 35.08 -14.00 40.67
CA THR A 493 34.22 -14.98 40.00
C THR A 493 34.82 -16.39 40.05
N ASN A 494 33.98 -17.40 39.82
CA ASN A 494 34.40 -18.73 39.39
C ASN A 494 34.03 -18.89 37.92
N LEU A 495 35.00 -19.23 37.08
CA LEU A 495 34.77 -19.52 35.67
C LEU A 495 34.51 -21.01 35.46
N SER A 496 33.39 -21.35 34.82
CA SER A 496 33.07 -22.68 34.32
C SER A 496 33.03 -22.67 32.79
N GLN A 497 33.47 -23.76 32.15
CA GLN A 497 33.04 -24.09 30.80
C GLN A 497 31.79 -24.95 30.91
N GLU A 498 30.64 -24.38 30.54
CA GLU A 498 29.36 -25.11 30.52
C GLU A 498 29.08 -25.58 29.08
N THR A 499 28.65 -26.84 28.93
CA THR A 499 28.38 -27.43 27.62
C THR A 499 27.01 -27.01 27.11
N GLN A 500 27.01 -26.36 25.95
CA GLN A 500 25.83 -26.14 25.12
C GLN A 500 26.22 -26.62 23.70
N GLU A 501 25.38 -27.44 23.07
CA GLU A 501 25.68 -28.08 21.78
C GLU A 501 26.09 -27.04 20.73
N ALA A 502 27.06 -27.37 19.87
CA ALA A 502 27.50 -26.49 18.80
C ALA A 502 26.57 -26.60 17.59
N PRO A 503 26.29 -25.52 16.84
CA PRO A 503 25.45 -25.61 15.65
C PRO A 503 26.24 -26.30 14.52
N ALA A 504 25.54 -27.04 13.67
CA ALA A 504 26.07 -27.48 12.39
C ALA A 504 26.42 -26.27 11.49
N PRO A 505 27.20 -26.45 10.39
CA PRO A 505 27.45 -25.39 9.41
C PRO A 505 26.13 -24.76 8.95
N GLY A 506 25.99 -23.44 9.11
CA GLY A 506 24.66 -22.82 9.02
C GLY A 506 24.65 -21.31 9.24
N VAL A 507 23.46 -20.74 9.05
CA VAL A 507 23.16 -19.34 9.39
C VAL A 507 23.13 -19.18 10.91
N ASN A 508 24.04 -18.35 11.45
CA ASN A 508 24.21 -18.15 12.90
C ASN A 508 23.51 -16.87 13.42
N GLU A 509 23.20 -15.92 12.53
CA GLU A 509 22.49 -14.69 12.86
C GLU A 509 21.55 -14.27 11.72
N ILE A 510 20.29 -13.95 12.07
CA ILE A 510 19.35 -13.23 11.21
C ILE A 510 18.84 -12.02 11.99
N ALA A 511 19.07 -10.81 11.47
CA ALA A 511 18.72 -9.57 12.15
C ALA A 511 17.88 -8.67 11.24
N LEU A 512 16.60 -8.46 11.58
CA LEU A 512 15.78 -7.42 10.98
C LEU A 512 15.90 -6.15 11.82
N SER A 513 16.39 -5.06 11.23
CA SER A 513 16.56 -3.76 11.89
C SER A 513 15.83 -2.65 11.12
N ARG A 514 15.08 -1.79 11.83
CA ARG A 514 14.58 -0.52 11.33
C ARG A 514 15.75 0.45 11.19
N VAL A 515 15.91 1.06 10.01
CA VAL A 515 16.89 2.13 9.74
C VAL A 515 16.22 3.49 9.94
N ASN A 516 15.04 3.70 9.35
CA ASN A 516 14.21 4.88 9.57
C ASN A 516 12.71 4.54 9.40
N GLU A 517 11.84 5.53 9.16
CA GLU A 517 10.41 5.27 9.00
C GLU A 517 10.02 4.53 7.72
N SER A 518 10.85 4.63 6.68
CA SER A 518 10.60 4.09 5.33
C SER A 518 11.63 3.05 4.89
N LEU A 519 12.56 2.66 5.78
CA LEU A 519 13.69 1.81 5.45
C LEU A 519 14.04 0.82 6.57
N TYR A 520 14.15 -0.44 6.20
CA TYR A 520 14.57 -1.56 7.05
C TYR A 520 15.73 -2.32 6.39
N THR A 521 16.48 -3.08 7.18
CA THR A 521 17.53 -3.98 6.69
C THR A 521 17.38 -5.35 7.36
N LEU A 522 17.32 -6.41 6.55
CA LEU A 522 17.45 -7.79 6.99
C LEU A 522 18.88 -8.25 6.71
N THR A 523 19.65 -8.54 7.76
CA THR A 523 21.01 -9.06 7.69
C THR A 523 21.03 -10.55 8.01
N ILE A 524 21.77 -11.35 7.25
CA ILE A 524 21.91 -12.80 7.41
C ILE A 524 23.41 -13.13 7.44
N LYS A 525 23.91 -13.69 8.55
CA LYS A 525 25.30 -14.12 8.70
C LYS A 525 25.37 -15.64 8.85
N GLY A 526 26.40 -16.24 8.24
CA GLY A 526 26.70 -17.65 8.33
C GLY A 526 28.10 -17.90 8.87
N THR A 527 28.45 -19.17 9.03
CA THR A 527 29.83 -19.58 9.35
C THR A 527 30.78 -19.50 8.15
N GLU A 528 30.24 -19.40 6.93
CA GLU A 528 30.95 -19.21 5.66
C GLU A 528 30.21 -18.14 4.81
N PRO A 529 30.77 -17.65 3.69
CA PRO A 529 30.09 -16.70 2.81
C PRO A 529 28.76 -17.22 2.25
N LEU A 530 27.73 -16.38 2.28
CA LEU A 530 26.37 -16.73 1.87
C LEU A 530 26.03 -16.21 0.47
N GLY A 531 25.30 -17.01 -0.31
CA GLY A 531 24.64 -16.58 -1.55
C GLY A 531 23.11 -16.58 -1.41
N GLY A 532 22.38 -15.95 -2.33
CA GLY A 532 20.93 -16.04 -2.31
C GLY A 532 20.23 -15.48 -3.54
N LYS A 533 18.92 -15.76 -3.64
CA LYS A 533 17.99 -15.23 -4.65
C LYS A 533 16.85 -14.53 -3.94
N LEU A 534 16.52 -13.33 -4.39
CA LEU A 534 15.46 -12.50 -3.82
C LEU A 534 14.30 -12.37 -4.80
N ARG A 535 13.06 -12.48 -4.29
CA ARG A 535 11.84 -12.17 -5.01
C ARG A 535 10.80 -11.54 -4.10
N THR A 536 9.79 -10.90 -4.69
CA THR A 536 8.73 -10.17 -3.97
C THR A 536 7.37 -10.53 -4.54
N GLU A 537 6.45 -10.98 -3.69
CA GLU A 537 5.15 -11.52 -4.07
C GLU A 537 4.06 -10.93 -3.15
N ARG A 538 3.19 -10.03 -3.65
CA ARG A 538 2.01 -9.48 -2.93
C ARG A 538 2.29 -9.08 -1.46
N GLY A 539 3.32 -8.26 -1.22
CA GLY A 539 3.70 -7.81 0.13
C GLY A 539 4.55 -8.80 0.94
N ARG A 540 4.86 -9.97 0.38
CA ARG A 540 5.87 -10.89 0.93
C ARG A 540 7.21 -10.66 0.26
N VAL A 541 8.25 -10.41 1.04
CA VAL A 541 9.65 -10.45 0.59
C VAL A 541 10.18 -11.85 0.86
N ILE A 542 10.76 -12.49 -0.14
CA ILE A 542 11.21 -13.89 -0.07
C ILE A 542 12.67 -13.97 -0.50
N LEU A 543 13.53 -14.37 0.42
CA LEU A 543 14.96 -14.64 0.22
C LEU A 543 15.22 -16.14 0.31
N GLU A 544 15.56 -16.77 -0.80
CA GLU A 544 16.15 -18.11 -0.84
C GLU A 544 17.66 -17.96 -0.58
N VAL A 545 18.14 -18.48 0.54
CA VAL A 545 19.57 -18.51 0.90
C VAL A 545 20.20 -19.78 0.35
N THR A 546 21.36 -19.65 -0.29
CA THR A 546 22.08 -20.77 -0.91
C THR A 546 23.43 -20.98 -0.21
N GLY A 547 23.75 -22.25 0.09
CA GLY A 547 25.06 -22.69 0.58
C GLY A 547 25.10 -23.17 2.03
N MET A 548 24.06 -22.91 2.83
CA MET A 548 23.95 -23.34 4.23
C MET A 548 22.48 -23.52 4.63
N ASP A 549 22.24 -24.44 5.58
CA ASP A 549 20.90 -24.71 6.09
C ASP A 549 20.47 -23.72 7.18
N ILE A 550 19.15 -23.51 7.28
CA ILE A 550 18.54 -22.61 8.28
C ILE A 550 17.46 -23.39 9.06
N PRO A 551 17.48 -23.37 10.41
CA PRO A 551 16.43 -24.02 11.20
C PRO A 551 15.07 -23.35 10.98
N ALA A 552 14.02 -24.15 10.77
CA ALA A 552 12.67 -23.64 10.55
C ALA A 552 12.14 -22.97 11.83
N THR A 553 11.67 -21.72 11.70
CA THR A 553 11.15 -20.93 12.82
C THR A 553 10.31 -19.77 12.31
N SER A 554 9.37 -19.27 13.11
CA SER A 554 8.55 -18.10 12.78
C SER A 554 8.31 -17.25 14.01
N ARG A 555 8.33 -15.92 13.84
CA ARG A 555 8.07 -14.96 14.92
C ARG A 555 7.31 -13.74 14.42
N SER A 556 6.31 -13.33 15.20
CA SER A 556 5.66 -12.03 15.06
C SER A 556 6.63 -10.89 15.37
N VAL A 557 6.67 -9.90 14.49
CA VAL A 557 7.53 -8.72 14.62
C VAL A 557 6.81 -7.66 15.47
N ALA A 558 7.55 -6.99 16.35
CA ALA A 558 7.05 -5.89 17.19
C ALA A 558 6.45 -4.75 16.31
N PRO A 559 5.48 -3.96 16.81
CA PRO A 559 4.53 -3.24 15.96
C PRO A 559 5.21 -2.31 14.96
N GLY A 560 4.87 -2.54 13.69
CA GLY A 560 5.43 -1.86 12.54
C GLY A 560 4.85 -2.43 11.23
N PRO A 561 5.44 -2.06 10.09
CA PRO A 561 4.93 -2.38 8.76
C PRO A 561 5.05 -3.88 8.40
N PHE A 562 5.95 -4.62 9.05
CA PHE A 562 6.09 -6.06 8.90
C PHE A 562 5.39 -6.80 10.05
N THR A 563 4.60 -7.83 9.74
CA THR A 563 3.88 -8.67 10.71
C THR A 563 4.66 -9.90 11.13
N THR A 564 5.32 -10.55 10.17
CA THR A 564 5.87 -11.90 10.33
C THR A 564 7.28 -11.95 9.74
N LEU A 565 8.22 -12.50 10.51
CA LEU A 565 9.48 -13.05 9.99
C LEU A 565 9.38 -14.58 10.13
N GLY A 566 9.36 -15.27 9.00
CA GLY A 566 9.26 -16.72 8.94
C GLY A 566 10.39 -17.34 8.13
N ILE A 567 10.75 -18.57 8.50
CA ILE A 567 11.88 -19.32 7.94
C ILE A 567 11.40 -20.75 7.70
N THR A 568 11.60 -21.25 6.48
CA THR A 568 11.15 -22.59 6.07
C THR A 568 12.17 -23.19 5.11
N GLY A 569 12.88 -24.23 5.57
CA GLY A 569 14.13 -24.65 4.94
C GLY A 569 15.07 -23.46 4.80
N ASN A 570 15.70 -23.33 3.63
CA ASN A 570 16.67 -22.26 3.38
C ASN A 570 16.00 -20.98 2.82
N THR A 571 14.68 -20.87 2.96
CA THR A 571 13.92 -19.67 2.56
C THR A 571 13.53 -18.85 3.79
N ILE A 572 13.93 -17.59 3.81
CA ILE A 572 13.45 -16.57 4.74
C ILE A 572 12.36 -15.74 4.04
N TYR A 573 11.25 -15.50 4.70
CA TYR A 573 10.23 -14.57 4.24
C TYR A 573 9.86 -13.53 5.29
N LEU A 574 9.58 -12.32 4.81
CA LEU A 574 9.04 -11.21 5.59
C LEU A 574 7.68 -10.84 5.01
N GLU A 575 6.66 -10.81 5.86
CA GLU A 575 5.30 -10.40 5.49
C GLU A 575 5.09 -8.94 5.89
N HIS A 576 4.68 -8.13 4.92
CA HIS A 576 4.31 -6.73 5.08
C HIS A 576 2.78 -6.59 5.08
N GLN A 577 2.26 -5.63 5.85
CA GLN A 577 0.83 -5.61 6.19
C GLN A 577 -0.12 -5.51 5.00
N LEU A 578 0.10 -4.57 4.05
CA LEU A 578 -0.90 -4.28 3.01
C LEU A 578 -0.38 -3.85 1.62
N GLN A 579 0.93 -3.70 1.38
CA GLN A 579 1.48 -3.22 0.09
C GLN A 579 2.78 -3.88 -0.35
N GLN A 580 3.16 -3.68 -1.63
CA GLN A 580 4.47 -4.07 -2.18
C GLN A 580 5.62 -3.44 -1.39
N VAL A 581 6.67 -4.23 -1.13
CA VAL A 581 7.91 -3.79 -0.49
C VAL A 581 9.03 -3.82 -1.52
N GLU A 582 9.81 -2.74 -1.61
CA GLU A 582 11.03 -2.73 -2.41
C GLU A 582 12.14 -3.47 -1.67
N ALA A 583 12.38 -4.72 -2.06
CA ALA A 583 13.48 -5.50 -1.51
C ALA A 583 14.67 -5.53 -2.49
N ARG A 584 15.88 -5.27 -2.00
CA ARG A 584 17.12 -5.34 -2.80
C ARG A 584 18.17 -6.18 -2.09
N LEU A 585 18.60 -7.28 -2.72
CA LEU A 585 19.63 -8.17 -2.18
C LEU A 585 21.02 -7.60 -2.46
N ARG A 586 21.90 -7.75 -1.47
CA ARG A 586 23.28 -7.31 -1.54
C ARG A 586 24.18 -8.25 -0.74
N ALA A 587 25.33 -8.60 -1.29
CA ALA A 587 26.42 -9.19 -0.52
C ALA A 587 27.17 -8.11 0.27
N ALA A 588 27.45 -8.36 1.54
CA ALA A 588 28.35 -7.56 2.35
C ALA A 588 29.79 -8.10 2.23
N GLY A 589 30.77 -7.21 2.38
CA GLY A 589 32.20 -7.57 2.25
C GLY A 589 32.73 -8.50 3.34
N ASP A 590 31.93 -8.81 4.37
CA ASP A 590 32.22 -9.77 5.44
C ASP A 590 31.65 -11.18 5.16
N GLY A 591 31.12 -11.42 3.95
CA GLY A 591 30.48 -12.69 3.56
C GLY A 591 29.01 -12.81 3.97
N SER A 592 28.45 -11.83 4.69
CA SER A 592 27.02 -11.81 5.03
C SER A 592 26.13 -11.36 3.86
N LEU A 593 24.85 -11.71 3.89
CA LEU A 593 23.83 -11.15 3.00
C LEU A 593 23.07 -10.05 3.71
N GLN A 594 22.71 -9.02 2.96
CA GLN A 594 21.83 -7.95 3.40
C GLN A 594 20.71 -7.78 2.37
N VAL A 595 19.46 -7.71 2.84
CA VAL A 595 18.33 -7.25 2.06
C VAL A 595 17.93 -5.89 2.58
N LEU A 596 18.06 -4.87 1.72
CA LEU A 596 17.53 -3.55 1.97
C LEU A 596 16.03 -3.58 1.65
N LEU A 597 15.21 -3.08 2.57
CA LEU A 597 13.75 -3.15 2.53
C LEU A 597 13.19 -1.72 2.57
N GLY A 598 12.97 -1.14 1.39
CA GLY A 598 12.26 0.11 1.23
C GLY A 598 10.75 -0.11 1.33
N ILE A 599 10.10 0.66 2.20
CA ILE A 599 8.63 0.74 2.26
C ILE A 599 8.21 2.15 1.85
N ASN A 600 7.01 2.27 1.28
CA ASN A 600 6.51 3.53 0.77
C ASN A 600 6.35 4.56 1.92
N PRO A 601 6.96 5.76 1.88
CA PRO A 601 6.75 6.81 2.90
C PRO A 601 5.30 7.29 2.99
N ASP A 602 4.50 7.15 1.93
CA ASP A 602 3.05 7.39 1.92
C ASP A 602 2.23 6.14 2.39
N ASP A 603 2.84 5.11 3.01
CA ASP A 603 2.09 3.95 3.55
C ASP A 603 1.25 4.34 4.78
N PRO A 604 -0.08 4.12 4.77
CA PRO A 604 -0.97 4.56 5.84
C PRO A 604 -0.72 3.91 7.21
N ASN A 605 0.08 2.84 7.28
CA ASN A 605 0.40 2.14 8.52
C ASN A 605 1.67 2.67 9.21
N ILE A 606 2.51 3.47 8.53
CA ILE A 606 3.62 4.18 9.16
C ILE A 606 3.09 5.12 10.26
N GLY A 607 1.91 5.71 10.06
CA GLY A 607 1.23 6.60 11.00
C GLY A 607 0.60 5.97 12.24
N LYS A 608 0.93 4.72 12.62
CA LYS A 608 0.41 4.07 13.85
C LYS A 608 1.46 3.43 14.77
N SER A 609 2.75 3.67 14.59
CA SER A 609 3.72 3.44 15.67
C SER A 609 3.83 4.69 16.56
N VAL A 610 3.33 4.58 17.80
CA VAL A 610 3.42 5.52 18.95
C VAL A 610 4.17 6.83 18.69
N GLY A 611 3.45 7.95 18.80
CA GLY A 611 3.85 9.29 18.35
C GLY A 611 5.30 9.69 18.62
N TRP A 612 6.05 9.84 17.52
CA TRP A 612 7.34 10.50 17.50
C TRP A 612 7.32 11.56 16.41
N GLU A 613 7.41 12.82 16.81
CA GLU A 613 7.65 13.94 15.91
C GLU A 613 9.07 13.81 15.33
N PRO A 614 9.29 14.00 14.01
CA PRO A 614 10.64 14.02 13.44
C PRO A 614 11.51 15.01 14.21
N SER A 615 12.56 14.50 14.85
CA SER A 615 13.54 15.28 15.61
C SER A 615 14.87 15.22 14.90
N GLY A 616 15.46 16.38 14.61
CA GLY A 616 16.71 16.48 13.87
C GLY A 616 16.89 17.86 13.28
N ILE A 617 18.11 18.16 12.84
CA ILE A 617 18.51 19.51 12.44
C ILE A 617 17.90 19.97 11.11
N LEU A 618 17.39 19.04 10.31
CA LEU A 618 16.75 19.28 9.02
C LEU A 618 15.22 19.25 9.10
N LYS A 619 14.63 19.31 10.30
CA LYS A 619 13.17 19.31 10.47
C LYS A 619 12.49 20.36 9.58
N GLY A 620 11.56 19.91 8.74
CA GLY A 620 10.81 20.76 7.82
C GLY A 620 11.59 21.24 6.59
N LYS A 621 12.82 20.78 6.38
CA LYS A 621 13.59 21.06 5.16
C LYS A 621 13.25 20.02 4.09
N VAL A 622 12.73 20.51 2.97
CA VAL A 622 12.56 19.71 1.74
C VAL A 622 13.84 19.78 0.93
N ILE A 623 14.45 18.64 0.58
CA ILE A 623 15.72 18.55 -0.14
C ILE A 623 15.52 17.67 -1.38
N MET A 624 15.90 18.13 -2.57
CA MET A 624 15.87 17.29 -3.77
C MET A 624 17.26 16.73 -4.06
N LEU A 625 17.35 15.41 -4.20
CA LEU A 625 18.55 14.71 -4.62
C LEU A 625 18.37 14.14 -6.03
N ASP A 626 19.38 14.31 -6.88
CA ASP A 626 19.35 13.93 -8.28
C ASP A 626 20.48 12.94 -8.60
N ALA A 627 20.13 11.66 -8.79
CA ALA A 627 21.11 10.67 -9.23
C ALA A 627 21.39 10.87 -10.73
N GLY A 628 22.62 11.26 -11.08
CA GLY A 628 23.03 11.50 -12.46
C GLY A 628 22.72 10.34 -13.41
N HIS A 629 22.48 10.65 -14.70
CA HIS A 629 22.25 9.65 -15.76
C HIS A 629 21.07 8.71 -15.48
N GLY A 630 21.06 7.50 -16.05
CA GLY A 630 20.06 6.45 -15.80
C GLY A 630 19.37 5.91 -17.06
N GLY A 631 18.90 4.67 -16.96
CA GLY A 631 18.26 3.93 -18.02
C GLY A 631 19.20 3.71 -19.20
N THR A 632 18.84 4.28 -20.35
CA THR A 632 19.62 4.25 -21.59
C THR A 632 20.90 5.08 -21.55
N ASP A 633 21.01 6.02 -20.61
CA ASP A 633 22.20 6.84 -20.41
C ASP A 633 23.08 6.21 -19.30
N PRO A 634 24.25 5.61 -19.63
CA PRO A 634 25.15 5.03 -18.64
C PRO A 634 25.93 6.07 -17.83
N GLY A 635 25.98 7.32 -18.28
CA GLY A 635 27.01 8.29 -17.89
C GLY A 635 28.39 7.89 -18.36
N ALA A 636 29.42 8.36 -17.67
CA ALA A 636 30.78 7.93 -17.92
C ALA A 636 30.96 6.41 -17.72
N ILE A 637 31.88 5.82 -18.47
CA ILE A 637 32.26 4.41 -18.34
C ILE A 637 33.74 4.37 -17.94
N GLY A 638 34.01 3.85 -16.75
CA GLY A 638 35.34 3.77 -16.17
C GLY A 638 36.30 2.92 -17.01
N SER A 639 37.52 3.43 -17.18
CA SER A 639 38.46 2.92 -18.19
C SER A 639 39.16 1.62 -17.81
N THR A 640 39.08 1.17 -16.54
CA THR A 640 39.75 -0.05 -16.06
C THR A 640 38.77 -1.20 -15.87
N TYR A 641 37.64 -0.96 -15.19
CA TYR A 641 36.69 -2.00 -14.78
C TYR A 641 35.33 -1.91 -15.48
N GLY A 642 35.20 -1.03 -16.49
CA GLY A 642 33.96 -0.81 -17.23
C GLY A 642 32.82 -0.25 -16.36
N THR A 643 33.16 0.41 -15.26
CA THR A 643 32.18 0.85 -14.25
C THR A 643 31.32 1.96 -14.81
N ARG A 644 30.01 1.75 -14.91
CA ARG A 644 29.07 2.77 -15.41
C ARG A 644 28.71 3.72 -14.28
N GLU A 645 28.83 5.02 -14.53
CA GLU A 645 28.54 6.07 -13.56
C GLU A 645 27.16 5.92 -12.91
N LYS A 646 26.13 5.67 -13.73
CA LYS A 646 24.75 5.51 -13.26
C LYS A 646 24.57 4.45 -12.16
N ASP A 647 25.44 3.44 -12.11
CA ASP A 647 25.39 2.29 -11.20
C ASP A 647 26.03 2.62 -9.83
N VAL A 648 26.97 3.57 -9.77
CA VAL A 648 27.64 3.99 -8.53
C VAL A 648 26.97 5.22 -7.91
N VAL A 649 26.47 6.15 -8.72
CA VAL A 649 25.84 7.39 -8.22
C VAL A 649 24.45 7.14 -7.64
N LEU A 650 23.69 6.17 -8.15
CA LEU A 650 22.38 5.82 -7.60
C LEU A 650 22.47 5.29 -6.15
N PRO A 651 23.32 4.29 -5.82
CA PRO A 651 23.56 3.89 -4.42
C PRO A 651 24.01 5.03 -3.51
N ILE A 652 24.93 5.90 -3.95
CA ILE A 652 25.39 7.06 -3.16
C ILE A 652 24.21 8.02 -2.89
N THR A 653 23.39 8.28 -3.90
CA THR A 653 22.20 9.16 -3.77
C THR A 653 21.19 8.60 -2.78
N LEU A 654 20.90 7.30 -2.83
CA LEU A 654 19.94 6.66 -1.92
C LEU A 654 20.45 6.61 -0.47
N LYS A 655 21.75 6.37 -0.26
CA LYS A 655 22.39 6.47 1.06
C LYS A 655 22.32 7.91 1.59
N THR A 656 22.57 8.89 0.73
CA THR A 656 22.50 10.32 1.08
C THR A 656 21.07 10.70 1.49
N ALA A 657 20.05 10.21 0.77
CA ALA A 657 18.65 10.42 1.11
C ALA A 657 18.34 9.92 2.54
N ALA A 658 18.66 8.65 2.83
CA ALA A 658 18.40 8.04 4.13
C ALA A 658 19.08 8.80 5.30
N LEU A 659 20.30 9.31 5.09
CA LEU A 659 21.03 10.11 6.08
C LEU A 659 20.39 11.48 6.35
N LEU A 660 19.82 12.13 5.33
CA LEU A 660 19.12 13.41 5.48
C LEU A 660 17.72 13.23 6.12
N GLU A 661 16.99 12.18 5.72
CA GLU A 661 15.71 11.80 6.32
C GLU A 661 15.85 11.46 7.80
N ALA A 662 16.92 10.74 8.18
CA ALA A 662 17.27 10.47 9.57
C ALA A 662 17.57 11.73 10.41
N GLN A 663 17.69 12.90 9.77
CA GLN A 663 17.88 14.21 10.41
C GLN A 663 16.62 15.09 10.31
N GLY A 664 15.49 14.53 9.89
CA GLY A 664 14.19 15.20 9.83
C GLY A 664 13.88 15.90 8.50
N ALA A 665 14.69 15.70 7.46
CA ALA A 665 14.42 16.24 6.13
C ALA A 665 13.30 15.45 5.41
N THR A 666 12.55 16.13 4.55
CA THR A 666 11.77 15.48 3.49
C THR A 666 12.63 15.42 2.24
N VAL A 667 13.04 14.23 1.79
CA VAL A 667 13.84 14.07 0.57
C VAL A 667 12.94 13.79 -0.63
N ILE A 668 13.26 14.38 -1.78
CA ILE A 668 12.64 14.09 -3.08
C ILE A 668 13.74 13.58 -4.01
N LEU A 669 13.56 12.39 -4.59
CA LEU A 669 14.49 11.82 -5.57
C LEU A 669 14.01 12.11 -6.99
N THR A 670 14.91 12.54 -7.88
CA THR A 670 14.57 12.62 -9.32
C THR A 670 14.39 11.25 -9.95
N ARG A 671 15.18 10.25 -9.50
CA ARG A 671 15.02 8.82 -9.80
C ARG A 671 15.46 7.96 -8.62
N GLN A 672 14.75 6.86 -8.39
CA GLN A 672 15.06 5.84 -7.37
C GLN A 672 15.44 4.47 -7.96
N TYR A 673 15.38 4.37 -9.29
CA TYR A 673 15.73 3.20 -10.10
C TYR A 673 16.62 3.59 -11.29
N ASP A 674 17.07 2.59 -12.05
CA ASP A 674 17.75 2.77 -13.34
C ASP A 674 16.74 3.17 -14.44
N THR A 675 16.44 4.47 -14.54
CA THR A 675 15.41 5.03 -15.42
C THR A 675 15.96 6.22 -16.22
N THR A 676 15.59 6.32 -17.49
CA THR A 676 15.98 7.46 -18.34
C THR A 676 15.19 8.70 -17.94
N LEU A 677 15.89 9.75 -17.53
CA LEU A 677 15.28 11.04 -17.18
C LEU A 677 16.08 12.19 -17.79
N SER A 678 15.40 13.04 -18.59
CA SER A 678 16.00 14.19 -19.25
C SER A 678 16.43 15.28 -18.26
N LEU A 679 17.40 16.10 -18.65
CA LEU A 679 17.87 17.24 -17.85
C LEU A 679 16.73 18.24 -17.59
N GLU A 680 15.84 18.44 -18.56
CA GLU A 680 14.62 19.23 -18.42
C GLU A 680 13.65 18.60 -17.42
N GLY A 681 13.44 17.28 -17.45
CA GLY A 681 12.58 16.58 -16.48
C GLY A 681 13.05 16.75 -15.03
N ARG A 682 14.37 16.71 -14.79
CA ARG A 682 14.98 16.97 -13.47
C ARG A 682 14.71 18.39 -13.00
N VAL A 683 14.94 19.38 -13.87
CA VAL A 683 14.71 20.80 -13.58
C VAL A 683 13.22 21.10 -13.35
N ASN A 684 12.34 20.59 -14.22
CA ASN A 684 10.89 20.80 -14.11
C ASN A 684 10.35 20.19 -12.81
N MET A 685 10.88 19.04 -12.38
CA MET A 685 10.55 18.46 -11.09
C MET A 685 10.96 19.39 -9.93
N SER A 686 12.20 19.88 -9.92
CA SER A 686 12.70 20.82 -8.90
C SER A 686 11.87 22.11 -8.87
N ASN A 687 11.69 22.76 -10.02
CA ASN A 687 10.96 24.01 -10.17
C ASN A 687 9.46 23.87 -9.81
N THR A 688 8.84 22.70 -10.04
CA THR A 688 7.45 22.44 -9.64
C THR A 688 7.31 22.14 -8.15
N ARG A 689 8.28 21.43 -7.56
CA ARG A 689 8.22 20.99 -6.15
C ARG A 689 8.77 22.01 -5.16
N GLN A 690 9.54 23.00 -5.62
CA GLN A 690 10.16 24.06 -4.81
C GLN A 690 10.88 23.52 -3.55
N PRO A 691 11.85 22.58 -3.69
CA PRO A 691 12.67 22.13 -2.57
C PRO A 691 13.58 23.27 -2.09
N HIS A 692 14.04 23.22 -0.85
CA HIS A 692 14.92 24.27 -0.31
C HIS A 692 16.31 24.27 -0.96
N ILE A 693 16.78 23.11 -1.42
CA ILE A 693 18.00 22.94 -2.21
C ILE A 693 17.83 21.77 -3.20
N PHE A 694 18.66 21.76 -4.25
CA PHE A 694 18.82 20.68 -5.21
C PHE A 694 20.29 20.22 -5.25
N VAL A 695 20.54 18.92 -5.12
CA VAL A 695 21.88 18.33 -5.14
C VAL A 695 21.92 17.17 -6.13
N SER A 696 22.60 17.37 -7.26
CA SER A 696 22.89 16.33 -8.23
C SER A 696 24.17 15.60 -7.84
N ILE A 697 24.22 14.27 -8.03
CA ILE A 697 25.34 13.41 -7.64
C ILE A 697 25.81 12.61 -8.86
N HIS A 698 27.10 12.74 -9.15
CA HIS A 698 27.79 12.27 -10.33
C HIS A 698 29.16 11.64 -9.95
N ALA A 699 29.84 11.02 -10.92
CA ALA A 699 31.23 10.61 -10.79
C ALA A 699 32.03 10.98 -12.06
N ASP A 700 33.05 11.82 -11.86
CA ASP A 700 33.72 12.59 -12.92
C ASP A 700 34.47 11.68 -13.91
N TYR A 701 34.81 12.24 -15.07
CA TYR A 701 35.61 11.55 -16.07
C TYR A 701 36.52 12.52 -16.81
N ASN A 702 37.79 12.12 -16.96
CA ASN A 702 38.75 12.88 -17.76
C ASN A 702 39.50 12.00 -18.77
N ASN A 703 39.68 12.53 -19.97
CA ASN A 703 40.50 11.90 -21.02
C ASN A 703 41.98 11.76 -20.61
N ASN A 704 42.45 12.56 -19.64
CA ASN A 704 43.70 12.28 -18.94
C ASN A 704 43.40 11.44 -17.67
N PRO A 705 43.70 10.13 -17.67
CA PRO A 705 43.36 9.24 -16.56
C PRO A 705 44.19 9.49 -15.29
N THR A 706 45.14 10.42 -15.30
CA THR A 706 45.88 10.82 -14.07
C THR A 706 45.15 11.92 -13.27
N ILE A 707 44.03 12.45 -13.75
CA ILE A 707 43.23 13.43 -13.03
C ILE A 707 42.29 12.71 -12.05
N SER A 708 42.36 13.13 -10.79
CA SER A 708 41.72 12.51 -9.64
C SER A 708 41.23 13.55 -8.62
N GLY A 709 40.32 13.12 -7.75
CA GLY A 709 39.75 13.94 -6.68
C GLY A 709 38.24 14.19 -6.77
N SER A 710 37.71 14.98 -5.84
CA SER A 710 36.29 15.39 -5.83
C SER A 710 36.12 16.85 -6.26
N THR A 711 35.04 17.14 -6.99
CA THR A 711 34.68 18.48 -7.48
C THR A 711 33.22 18.80 -7.09
N VAL A 712 32.91 20.06 -6.81
CA VAL A 712 31.49 20.49 -6.70
C VAL A 712 31.22 21.65 -7.63
N TYR A 713 30.21 21.52 -8.48
CA TYR A 713 29.81 22.56 -9.43
C TYR A 713 28.58 23.32 -8.94
N TYR A 714 28.57 24.62 -9.18
CA TYR A 714 27.41 25.50 -9.11
C TYR A 714 27.26 26.22 -10.45
N SER A 715 26.24 27.07 -10.61
CA SER A 715 26.15 27.96 -11.77
C SER A 715 25.96 29.41 -11.34
N SER A 716 26.81 30.31 -11.84
CA SER A 716 26.65 31.76 -11.72
C SER A 716 25.35 32.27 -12.38
N LEU A 717 24.79 31.50 -13.31
CA LEU A 717 23.54 31.78 -14.02
C LEU A 717 22.28 31.31 -13.27
N ASN A 718 22.42 30.59 -12.15
CA ASN A 718 21.30 30.24 -11.27
C ASN A 718 20.86 31.50 -10.47
N PRO A 719 19.55 31.78 -10.31
CA PRO A 719 19.06 32.97 -9.60
C PRO A 719 19.41 32.99 -8.09
N ARG A 720 19.85 31.87 -7.52
CA ARG A 720 20.31 31.68 -6.14
C ARG A 720 21.81 31.31 -6.08
N SER A 721 22.60 31.68 -7.09
CA SER A 721 24.01 31.26 -7.27
C SER A 721 24.91 31.46 -6.03
N GLY A 722 24.71 32.52 -5.24
CA GLY A 722 25.44 32.73 -3.99
C GLY A 722 25.17 31.68 -2.91
N GLU A 723 23.92 31.22 -2.77
CA GLU A 723 23.57 30.10 -1.89
C GLU A 723 24.08 28.77 -2.44
N SER A 724 23.99 28.57 -3.76
CA SER A 724 24.58 27.40 -4.43
C SER A 724 26.09 27.29 -4.17
N TYR A 725 26.82 28.41 -4.19
CA TYR A 725 28.25 28.44 -3.87
C TYR A 725 28.54 28.12 -2.38
N ARG A 726 27.73 28.64 -1.44
CA ARG A 726 27.84 28.31 -0.01
C ARG A 726 27.59 26.81 0.22
N LEU A 727 26.51 26.27 -0.34
CA LEU A 727 26.16 24.85 -0.27
C LEU A 727 27.28 23.98 -0.85
N GLY A 728 27.78 24.32 -2.03
CA GLY A 728 28.83 23.57 -2.71
C GLY A 728 30.15 23.57 -1.95
N SER A 729 30.49 24.68 -1.30
CA SER A 729 31.68 24.79 -0.45
C SER A 729 31.61 23.86 0.77
N LEU A 730 30.49 23.86 1.49
CA LEU A 730 30.31 23.03 2.69
C LEU A 730 30.26 21.52 2.37
N ILE A 731 29.75 21.14 1.20
CA ILE A 731 29.83 19.77 0.69
C ILE A 731 31.27 19.41 0.29
N MET A 732 31.98 20.29 -0.42
CA MET A 732 33.39 20.08 -0.81
C MET A 732 34.31 19.92 0.40
N ASP A 733 34.15 20.75 1.44
CA ASP A 733 34.89 20.63 2.71
C ASP A 733 34.62 19.26 3.36
N SER A 734 33.36 18.84 3.41
CA SER A 734 32.97 17.56 4.01
C SER A 734 33.47 16.34 3.22
N LEU A 735 33.59 16.45 1.89
CA LEU A 735 34.17 15.42 1.01
C LEU A 735 35.68 15.28 1.22
N GLU A 736 36.41 16.40 1.30
CA GLU A 736 37.84 16.42 1.61
C GLU A 736 38.12 15.79 2.99
N GLU A 737 37.37 16.21 4.02
CA GLU A 737 37.46 15.66 5.39
C GLU A 737 37.20 14.15 5.47
N THR A 738 36.24 13.63 4.70
CA THR A 738 35.71 12.27 4.88
C THR A 738 36.35 11.24 3.95
N LEU A 739 36.62 11.62 2.69
CA LEU A 739 37.14 10.70 1.67
C LEU A 739 38.67 10.68 1.59
N GLY A 740 39.35 11.74 2.07
CA GLY A 740 40.80 11.89 1.91
C GLY A 740 41.27 12.01 0.46
N LEU A 741 40.33 12.19 -0.50
CA LEU A 741 40.64 12.41 -1.91
C LEU A 741 41.09 13.86 -2.14
N ARG A 742 41.77 14.07 -3.27
CA ARG A 742 42.23 15.39 -3.69
C ARG A 742 41.06 16.36 -3.86
N ARG A 743 41.13 17.53 -3.22
CA ARG A 743 40.21 18.64 -3.49
C ARG A 743 40.48 19.26 -4.86
N VAL A 744 39.57 19.06 -5.81
CA VAL A 744 39.56 19.78 -7.10
C VAL A 744 38.87 21.15 -6.96
N GLY A 745 37.95 21.26 -5.99
CA GLY A 745 37.36 22.50 -5.50
C GLY A 745 35.94 22.78 -6.01
N VAL A 746 35.43 23.97 -5.68
CA VAL A 746 34.12 24.45 -6.12
C VAL A 746 34.26 25.25 -7.41
N ARG A 747 33.47 24.94 -8.44
CA ARG A 747 33.61 25.50 -9.79
C ARG A 747 32.30 26.02 -10.37
N ASP A 748 32.36 27.12 -11.12
CA ASP A 748 31.23 27.60 -11.91
C ASP A 748 31.11 26.77 -13.20
N SER A 749 29.89 26.34 -13.54
CA SER A 749 29.57 25.60 -14.75
C SER A 749 28.19 25.98 -15.29
N ARG A 750 27.94 25.65 -16.56
CA ARG A 750 26.67 25.91 -17.27
C ARG A 750 25.81 24.66 -17.40
N TYR A 751 26.02 23.65 -16.57
CA TYR A 751 25.19 22.43 -16.53
C TYR A 751 23.70 22.78 -16.41
N TYR A 752 22.88 22.11 -17.22
CA TYR A 752 21.46 22.43 -17.39
C TYR A 752 20.70 22.40 -16.06
N VAL A 753 20.93 21.35 -15.25
CA VAL A 753 20.29 21.13 -13.93
C VAL A 753 20.69 22.15 -12.86
N LEU A 754 21.74 22.95 -13.10
CA LEU A 754 22.17 24.04 -12.23
C LEU A 754 21.62 25.38 -12.71
N ARG A 755 21.79 25.68 -14.00
CA ARG A 755 21.41 26.97 -14.60
C ARG A 755 19.90 27.23 -14.58
N TYR A 756 19.09 26.23 -14.92
CA TYR A 756 17.63 26.41 -15.07
C TYR A 756 16.83 26.07 -13.82
N ASN A 757 17.51 25.68 -12.74
CA ASN A 757 16.86 25.48 -11.45
C ASN A 757 16.59 26.83 -10.77
N THR A 758 15.44 26.97 -10.14
CA THR A 758 15.00 28.20 -9.46
C THR A 758 15.44 28.26 -7.99
N VAL A 759 15.89 27.13 -7.43
CA VAL A 759 16.37 26.99 -6.06
C VAL A 759 17.90 26.86 -6.03
N PRO A 760 18.57 26.98 -4.87
CA PRO A 760 20.01 26.71 -4.75
C PRO A 760 20.34 25.30 -5.23
N ALA A 761 21.25 25.20 -6.19
CA ALA A 761 21.50 23.97 -6.94
C ALA A 761 23.00 23.73 -7.12
N VAL A 762 23.44 22.51 -6.80
CA VAL A 762 24.83 22.03 -6.98
C VAL A 762 24.88 20.66 -7.64
N LEU A 763 26.00 20.34 -8.28
CA LEU A 763 26.32 19.02 -8.81
C LEU A 763 27.64 18.55 -8.18
N VAL A 764 27.61 17.38 -7.55
CA VAL A 764 28.72 16.80 -6.79
C VAL A 764 29.36 15.70 -7.62
N GLU A 765 30.59 15.92 -8.02
CA GLU A 765 31.45 14.88 -8.58
C GLU A 765 32.21 14.19 -7.45
N THR A 766 31.86 12.93 -7.19
CA THR A 766 32.35 12.20 -6.02
C THR A 766 33.82 11.78 -6.15
N ALA A 767 34.20 11.17 -7.28
CA ALA A 767 35.56 10.77 -7.64
C ALA A 767 35.63 10.48 -9.15
N PHE A 768 36.83 10.31 -9.74
CA PHE A 768 37.02 10.09 -11.17
C PHE A 768 36.94 8.60 -11.58
N LEU A 769 35.98 8.25 -12.45
CA LEU A 769 35.89 6.93 -13.10
C LEU A 769 37.03 6.66 -14.09
N SER A 770 37.68 7.72 -14.59
CA SER A 770 38.87 7.62 -15.45
C SER A 770 40.15 7.24 -14.69
N TYR A 771 40.20 7.39 -13.37
CA TYR A 771 41.39 7.12 -12.56
C TYR A 771 41.25 5.79 -11.83
N GLN A 772 42.09 4.82 -12.18
CA GLN A 772 41.97 3.42 -11.76
C GLN A 772 41.78 3.19 -10.24
N PRO A 773 42.50 3.88 -9.33
CA PRO A 773 42.27 3.76 -7.88
C PRO A 773 40.91 4.29 -7.43
N GLU A 774 40.43 5.40 -8.02
CA GLU A 774 39.12 5.98 -7.69
C GLU A 774 37.96 5.17 -8.31
N GLU A 775 38.13 4.62 -9.52
CA GLU A 775 37.18 3.65 -10.08
C GLU A 775 37.06 2.40 -9.17
N ALA A 776 38.19 1.92 -8.63
CA ALA A 776 38.19 0.80 -7.67
C ALA A 776 37.50 1.16 -6.35
N LEU A 777 37.59 2.41 -5.89
CA LEU A 777 36.89 2.90 -4.69
C LEU A 777 35.38 3.08 -4.93
N LEU A 778 34.97 3.67 -6.05
CA LEU A 778 33.54 3.89 -6.41
C LEU A 778 32.73 2.59 -6.46
N ARG A 779 33.37 1.46 -6.77
CA ARG A 779 32.77 0.11 -6.75
C ARG A 779 32.60 -0.47 -5.34
N GLN A 780 33.27 0.09 -4.33
CA GLN A 780 33.23 -0.40 -2.96
C GLN A 780 32.12 0.30 -2.17
N ASP A 781 31.25 -0.49 -1.56
CA ASP A 781 30.10 0.04 -0.84
C ASP A 781 30.46 0.94 0.34
N HIS A 782 31.58 0.64 1.03
CA HIS A 782 32.06 1.43 2.17
C HIS A 782 32.41 2.86 1.74
N PHE A 783 33.08 3.01 0.59
CA PHE A 783 33.44 4.31 0.03
C PHE A 783 32.19 5.07 -0.43
N GLN A 784 31.24 4.39 -1.08
CA GLN A 784 29.95 4.98 -1.43
C GLN A 784 29.16 5.46 -0.19
N GLN A 785 29.29 4.77 0.94
CA GLN A 785 28.69 5.16 2.22
C GLN A 785 29.40 6.40 2.80
N GLN A 786 30.73 6.44 2.79
CA GLN A 786 31.49 7.62 3.19
C GLN A 786 31.19 8.85 2.31
N ALA A 787 31.01 8.66 0.99
CA ALA A 787 30.62 9.73 0.08
C ALA A 787 29.23 10.29 0.41
N ALA A 788 28.27 9.42 0.74
CA ALA A 788 26.94 9.81 1.18
C ALA A 788 26.97 10.56 2.54
N GLU A 789 27.78 10.09 3.48
CA GLU A 789 28.00 10.75 4.78
C GLU A 789 28.64 12.13 4.64
N ALA A 790 29.58 12.29 3.72
CA ALA A 790 30.20 13.57 3.39
C ALA A 790 29.17 14.56 2.81
N ILE A 791 28.39 14.14 1.82
CA ILE A 791 27.38 14.98 1.18
C ILE A 791 26.29 15.37 2.19
N ALA A 792 25.78 14.42 2.96
CA ALA A 792 24.79 14.69 4.01
C ALA A 792 25.31 15.65 5.09
N ARG A 793 26.58 15.51 5.50
CA ARG A 793 27.25 16.42 6.45
C ARG A 793 27.36 17.85 5.91
N GLY A 794 27.75 18.03 4.65
CA GLY A 794 27.81 19.34 4.01
C GLY A 794 26.43 20.01 3.92
N ILE A 795 25.39 19.24 3.60
CA ILE A 795 24.00 19.71 3.58
C ILE A 795 23.51 20.09 4.98
N MET A 796 23.84 19.30 6.02
CA MET A 796 23.53 19.66 7.41
C MET A 796 24.22 20.96 7.84
N ARG A 797 25.51 21.14 7.50
CA ARG A 797 26.25 22.39 7.75
C ARG A 797 25.66 23.59 7.01
N TYR A 798 24.96 23.39 5.89
CA TYR A 798 24.30 24.47 5.15
C TYR A 798 23.00 24.95 5.81
N PHE A 799 22.25 24.05 6.47
CA PHE A 799 21.02 24.40 7.18
C PHE A 799 21.26 24.81 8.65
N GLN A 800 22.51 24.76 9.11
CA GLN A 800 23.05 25.48 10.26
C GLN A 800 23.33 26.96 9.91
#